data_AF-A0A9E7HJ53-F1
#
_entry.id   AF-A0A9E7HJ53-F1
#
_cell.length_a   1.000
_cell.length_b   1.000
_cell.length_c   1.000
_cell.angle_alpha   90.00
_cell.angle_beta   90.00
_cell.angle_gamma   90.00
#
_symmetry.space_group_name_H-M   'P 1'
#
loop_
_entity.id
_entity.type
_entity.pdbx_description
1 polymer ?
#
loop_
_entity_poly.entity_id
_entity_poly.type
_entity_poly.pdbx_seq_one_letter_code
_entity_poly.pdbx_strand_id
1 'polypeptide(L)'
;MALELLLISTAIIAVIIFFAFRSNGNGGGKAHKLPPGKMGLPLIGQTIAFMQPHSSASLGDFVDRSMAKFVTYGKIFRMNLLGKPTIVSTDPDFNRLILQSEGRLFENSCPTSIAEIMGRWSMLALVGDIHRELRSIAVNFMSNVKLRTYFLGDIERQAVKILDSWTENATFSAQEAAKKFAFGLMVKHLMSMDESMPETEQLRREYHTFMKGMASIPLNLPGTAYRKALQSRAIILKIMGQKLDERITKIREKCEGLEEDDLLASVSTHPTLTREQILDLILSMLFAGHETSSGAIALAIYFLQACPKAEEHAEIARLKKERGETALTWDDYKKMEFTHAVINETLRLGNIVHFLHRKAIKDVQYKGYDIPCGWEVVPIISAAHLDPSIYDEPQCYNPWRWKAILVTVTKNSNVMSFSGGPRLCPGAELAKLEMAVFLHHLVLKYDWELAERDFPVSFPFLGFPKGLPIKVRRFVGRADANMFGRKHYSHGDQDHAALPHQEKIKELRAAIGPLSGRSFMFCTDACLRRYLEARNWNVDKSKKMLEETLEWRAAYKPEEIRWPEVATEGETGKAYRADFHDREGRSVLVLRPGRQNTCSHDSQLRHLVYLLENAIINLPQGQEQMVWLIDFTGWSLSNSVPIKTARETADVLQSHYPQRLAAAFLYNPPRIFESFWKIVKYFLDPKTFEKVKFVYPKTEESMGPLRKSFDIQILPEEFGGESKVHYDHEEFARLMAKDDAKTAAIWGADQLPHHTLVGDSAASESHIW
;
A
#
# COMPACT_ATOMS: atom_id res chain seq x y z
N MET A 1 -13.22 -46.81 -6.16
CA MET A 1 -12.68 -46.12 -4.96
C MET A 1 -12.35 -44.63 -5.16
N ALA A 2 -11.29 -44.21 -5.87
CA ALA A 2 -10.92 -42.77 -5.91
C ALA A 2 -11.95 -41.87 -6.63
N LEU A 3 -12.59 -42.36 -7.69
CA LEU A 3 -13.64 -41.64 -8.43
C LEU A 3 -14.97 -41.59 -7.66
N GLU A 4 -15.29 -42.65 -6.91
CA GLU A 4 -16.48 -42.70 -6.05
C GLU A 4 -16.34 -41.79 -4.83
N LEU A 5 -15.14 -41.70 -4.23
CA LEU A 5 -14.85 -40.74 -3.15
C LEU A 5 -14.93 -39.29 -3.64
N LEU A 6 -14.57 -39.02 -4.90
CA LEU A 6 -14.69 -37.69 -5.52
C LEU A 6 -16.16 -37.33 -5.82
N LEU A 7 -16.96 -38.29 -6.30
CA LEU A 7 -18.38 -38.10 -6.57
C LEU A 7 -19.22 -37.99 -5.29
N ILE A 8 -18.88 -38.75 -4.25
CA ILE A 8 -19.52 -38.66 -2.94
C ILE A 8 -19.15 -37.35 -2.24
N SER A 9 -17.90 -36.91 -2.30
CA SER A 9 -17.50 -35.62 -1.72
C SER A 9 -18.12 -34.42 -2.45
N THR A 10 -18.21 -34.45 -3.77
CA THR A 10 -18.90 -33.39 -4.54
C THR A 10 -20.42 -33.38 -4.31
N ALA A 11 -21.05 -34.55 -4.17
CA ALA A 11 -22.47 -34.66 -3.80
C ALA A 11 -22.74 -34.17 -2.35
N ILE A 12 -21.87 -34.50 -1.40
CA ILE A 12 -21.97 -34.01 -0.01
C ILE A 12 -21.79 -32.49 0.03
N ILE A 13 -20.83 -31.93 -0.72
CA ILE A 13 -20.64 -30.48 -0.83
C ILE A 13 -21.87 -29.82 -1.45
N ALA A 14 -22.46 -30.40 -2.51
CA ALA A 14 -23.68 -29.89 -3.13
C ALA A 14 -24.89 -29.95 -2.18
N VAL A 15 -25.00 -31.00 -1.36
CA VAL A 15 -26.05 -31.15 -0.34
C VAL A 15 -25.85 -30.17 0.82
N ILE A 16 -24.61 -29.97 1.28
CA ILE A 16 -24.28 -28.94 2.29
C ILE A 16 -24.60 -27.54 1.76
N ILE A 17 -24.27 -27.25 0.51
CA ILE A 17 -24.63 -25.98 -0.16
C ILE A 17 -26.15 -25.86 -0.23
N PHE A 18 -26.87 -26.91 -0.65
CA PHE A 18 -28.33 -26.94 -0.75
C PHE A 18 -29.02 -26.69 0.61
N PHE A 19 -28.54 -27.32 1.69
CA PHE A 19 -29.07 -27.10 3.04
C PHE A 19 -28.62 -25.76 3.64
N ALA A 20 -27.44 -25.24 3.33
CA ALA A 20 -27.01 -23.90 3.71
C ALA A 20 -27.85 -22.80 3.04
N PHE A 21 -28.30 -23.03 1.80
CA PHE A 21 -29.26 -22.15 1.11
C PHE A 21 -30.68 -22.26 1.69
N ARG A 22 -31.08 -23.41 2.24
CA ARG A 22 -32.40 -23.62 2.83
C ARG A 22 -32.51 -23.19 4.31
N SER A 23 -31.39 -23.19 5.04
CA SER A 23 -31.30 -22.75 6.44
C SER A 23 -31.41 -21.23 6.64
N ASN A 24 -31.41 -20.43 5.55
CA ASN A 24 -31.58 -18.98 5.63
C ASN A 24 -33.03 -18.52 5.41
N GLY A 25 -33.99 -19.45 5.41
CA GLY A 25 -35.41 -19.18 5.24
C GLY A 25 -36.25 -19.76 6.37
N ASN A 26 -36.18 -19.18 7.57
CA ASN A 26 -37.37 -19.00 8.41
C ASN A 26 -37.03 -18.21 9.69
N GLY A 27 -37.64 -17.04 9.80
CA GLY A 27 -37.66 -16.22 11.01
C GLY A 27 -38.60 -15.06 10.78
N GLY A 28 -39.90 -15.27 11.04
CA GLY A 28 -40.88 -14.19 11.11
C GLY A 28 -40.47 -13.19 12.18
N GLY A 29 -39.99 -12.03 11.77
CA GLY A 29 -39.53 -10.95 12.64
C GLY A 29 -39.46 -9.65 11.84
N LYS A 30 -39.62 -8.52 12.53
CA LYS A 30 -39.66 -7.16 11.94
C LYS A 30 -38.60 -6.99 10.84
N ALA A 31 -38.98 -6.38 9.71
CA ALA A 31 -38.06 -6.09 8.63
C ALA A 31 -36.93 -5.16 9.12
N HIS A 32 -35.79 -5.73 9.51
CA HIS A 32 -34.64 -4.96 9.97
C HIS A 32 -34.09 -4.11 8.82
N LYS A 33 -33.93 -2.80 9.06
CA LYS A 33 -33.29 -1.87 8.14
C LYS A 33 -31.78 -1.98 8.29
N LEU A 34 -31.23 -3.10 7.82
CA LEU A 34 -29.79 -3.39 7.91
C LEU A 34 -28.96 -2.39 7.08
N PRO A 35 -27.69 -2.13 7.46
CA PRO A 35 -26.74 -1.44 6.60
C PRO A 35 -26.68 -2.10 5.22
N PRO A 36 -26.54 -1.32 4.15
CA PRO A 36 -26.47 -1.86 2.80
C PRO A 36 -25.16 -2.66 2.63
N GLY A 37 -25.14 -3.66 1.73
CA GLY A 37 -23.96 -4.52 1.57
C GLY A 37 -24.28 -5.88 0.98
N LYS A 38 -23.24 -6.56 0.47
CA LYS A 38 -23.32 -7.91 -0.10
C LYS A 38 -22.75 -8.94 0.86
N MET A 39 -23.39 -10.09 0.98
CA MET A 39 -22.86 -11.19 1.81
C MET A 39 -21.71 -11.96 1.16
N GLY A 40 -21.52 -11.86 -0.16
CA GLY A 40 -20.42 -12.56 -0.85
C GLY A 40 -20.70 -14.05 -1.05
N LEU A 41 -19.65 -14.86 -1.17
CA LEU A 41 -19.74 -16.30 -1.42
C LEU A 41 -20.28 -17.04 -0.18
N PRO A 42 -20.95 -18.20 -0.35
CA PRO A 42 -21.32 -19.05 0.78
C PRO A 42 -20.09 -19.41 1.63
N LEU A 43 -20.25 -19.45 2.96
CA LEU A 43 -19.24 -19.78 3.99
C LEU A 43 -18.06 -18.81 4.13
N ILE A 44 -17.41 -18.40 3.05
CA ILE A 44 -16.21 -17.52 3.10
C ILE A 44 -16.56 -16.04 2.91
N GLY A 45 -17.78 -15.73 2.45
CA GLY A 45 -18.25 -14.37 2.33
C GLY A 45 -17.39 -13.50 1.43
N GLN A 46 -16.94 -12.37 1.98
CA GLN A 46 -15.97 -11.47 1.36
C GLN A 46 -14.61 -11.49 2.08
N THR A 47 -14.32 -12.52 2.90
CA THR A 47 -13.11 -12.59 3.73
C THR A 47 -11.84 -12.42 2.93
N ILE A 48 -11.67 -13.16 1.82
CA ILE A 48 -10.43 -13.11 1.04
C ILE A 48 -10.17 -11.69 0.52
N ALA A 49 -11.22 -11.01 0.03
CA ALA A 49 -11.11 -9.65 -0.50
C ALA A 49 -10.83 -8.62 0.60
N PHE A 50 -11.46 -8.77 1.78
CA PHE A 50 -11.19 -7.92 2.95
C PHE A 50 -9.77 -8.12 3.50
N MET A 51 -9.29 -9.36 3.46
CA MET A 51 -7.97 -9.81 3.90
C MET A 51 -6.94 -9.75 2.75
N GLN A 52 -7.02 -8.79 1.83
CA GLN A 52 -5.93 -8.62 0.85
C GLN A 52 -4.83 -7.72 1.43
N PRO A 53 -3.55 -8.06 1.21
CA PRO A 53 -2.46 -7.16 1.55
C PRO A 53 -2.60 -5.81 0.86
N HIS A 54 -2.42 -4.75 1.63
CA HIS A 54 -2.48 -3.37 1.15
C HIS A 54 -1.45 -2.51 1.88
N SER A 55 -1.16 -1.31 1.36
CA SER A 55 -0.28 -0.38 2.05
C SER A 55 -0.88 0.03 3.40
N SER A 56 -0.07 0.10 4.46
CA SER A 56 -0.56 0.49 5.79
C SER A 56 -1.02 1.96 5.86
N ALA A 57 -0.59 2.79 4.90
CA ALA A 57 -1.08 4.15 4.70
C ALA A 57 -2.44 4.22 3.96
N SER A 58 -3.05 3.09 3.62
CA SER A 58 -4.37 3.02 2.98
C SER A 58 -5.35 2.18 3.79
N LEU A 59 -6.64 2.27 3.49
CA LEU A 59 -7.64 1.34 4.03
C LEU A 59 -7.74 0.03 3.21
N GLY A 60 -6.98 -0.05 2.12
CA GLY A 60 -7.02 -1.13 1.15
C GLY A 60 -8.20 -1.02 0.18
N ASP A 61 -7.99 -1.49 -1.05
CA ASP A 61 -8.95 -1.32 -2.14
C ASP A 61 -10.33 -1.93 -1.87
N PHE A 62 -10.43 -2.94 -1.01
CA PHE A 62 -11.72 -3.50 -0.66
C PHE A 62 -12.58 -2.51 0.13
N VAL A 63 -12.00 -1.90 1.18
CA VAL A 63 -12.69 -0.91 2.01
C VAL A 63 -12.93 0.36 1.21
N ASP A 64 -11.91 0.85 0.48
CA ASP A 64 -12.02 2.05 -0.33
C ASP A 64 -13.10 1.91 -1.41
N ARG A 65 -13.19 0.78 -2.12
CA ARG A 65 -14.27 0.55 -3.09
C ARG A 65 -15.64 0.38 -2.44
N SER A 66 -15.69 -0.16 -1.23
CA SER A 66 -16.94 -0.29 -0.47
C SER A 66 -17.45 1.09 -0.04
N MET A 67 -16.56 1.99 0.36
CA MET A 67 -16.87 3.39 0.66
C MET A 67 -17.20 4.21 -0.59
N ALA A 68 -16.35 4.14 -1.64
CA ALA A 68 -16.41 4.95 -2.85
C ALA A 68 -17.65 4.68 -3.70
N LYS A 69 -18.30 3.53 -3.53
CA LYS A 69 -19.69 3.33 -3.94
C LYS A 69 -20.63 4.11 -3.02
N PHE A 70 -20.44 5.44 -3.00
CA PHE A 70 -21.15 6.41 -2.17
C PHE A 70 -22.68 6.36 -2.38
N VAL A 71 -23.13 5.81 -3.51
CA VAL A 71 -24.55 5.58 -3.81
C VAL A 71 -25.08 4.26 -3.25
N THR A 72 -24.22 3.25 -3.02
CA THR A 72 -24.67 1.90 -2.64
C THR A 72 -24.48 1.58 -1.15
N TYR A 73 -23.35 1.95 -0.53
CA TYR A 73 -23.02 1.43 0.83
C TYR A 73 -22.74 2.48 1.92
N GLY A 74 -22.08 3.60 1.62
CA GLY A 74 -21.75 4.62 2.63
C GLY A 74 -20.71 4.16 3.67
N LYS A 75 -20.53 4.93 4.76
CA LYS A 75 -19.50 4.67 5.80
C LYS A 75 -19.78 3.43 6.67
N ILE A 76 -20.98 2.85 6.61
CA ILE A 76 -21.40 1.67 7.40
C ILE A 76 -22.06 0.69 6.44
N PHE A 77 -21.53 -0.54 6.36
CA PHE A 77 -22.02 -1.53 5.41
C PHE A 77 -21.96 -2.95 5.96
N ARG A 78 -22.70 -3.88 5.37
CA ARG A 78 -22.71 -5.30 5.79
C ARG A 78 -21.94 -6.20 4.83
N MET A 79 -21.36 -7.27 5.37
CA MET A 79 -20.78 -8.38 4.62
C MET A 79 -20.83 -9.68 5.41
N ASN A 80 -20.37 -10.79 4.83
CA ASN A 80 -20.02 -11.98 5.59
C ASN A 80 -18.48 -12.02 5.70
N LEU A 81 -17.98 -12.16 6.93
CA LEU A 81 -16.56 -12.26 7.26
C LEU A 81 -16.38 -13.49 8.15
N LEU A 82 -15.55 -14.44 7.72
CA LEU A 82 -15.21 -15.67 8.44
C LEU A 82 -16.47 -16.51 8.76
N GLY A 83 -17.40 -16.58 7.81
CA GLY A 83 -18.66 -17.31 7.95
C GLY A 83 -19.73 -16.57 8.74
N LYS A 84 -19.43 -15.40 9.31
CA LYS A 84 -20.36 -14.67 10.17
C LYS A 84 -20.91 -13.41 9.49
N PRO A 85 -22.21 -13.10 9.66
CA PRO A 85 -22.76 -11.82 9.23
C PRO A 85 -22.13 -10.69 10.04
N THR A 86 -21.59 -9.69 9.33
CA THR A 86 -20.69 -8.68 9.86
C THR A 86 -21.08 -7.29 9.38
N ILE A 87 -21.14 -6.32 10.28
CA ILE A 87 -21.22 -4.89 9.97
C ILE A 87 -19.81 -4.29 10.01
N VAL A 88 -19.41 -3.59 8.96
CA VAL A 88 -18.14 -2.87 8.88
C VAL A 88 -18.42 -1.38 8.99
N SER A 89 -17.63 -0.69 9.80
CA SER A 89 -17.78 0.74 10.04
C SER A 89 -16.47 1.51 9.82
N THR A 90 -16.55 2.49 8.93
CA THR A 90 -15.54 3.56 8.71
C THR A 90 -16.03 4.90 9.27
N ASP A 91 -17.20 4.92 9.90
CA ASP A 91 -17.79 6.10 10.53
C ASP A 91 -17.11 6.34 11.90
N PRO A 92 -16.40 7.47 12.09
CA PRO A 92 -15.62 7.71 13.31
C PRO A 92 -16.50 7.81 14.56
N ASP A 93 -17.71 8.35 14.45
CA ASP A 93 -18.63 8.49 15.58
C ASP A 93 -19.23 7.14 15.95
N PHE A 94 -19.54 6.29 14.97
CA PHE A 94 -20.01 4.94 15.24
C PHE A 94 -18.89 4.09 15.85
N ASN A 95 -17.67 4.20 15.33
CA ASN A 95 -16.51 3.52 15.89
C ASN A 95 -16.28 3.93 17.34
N ARG A 96 -16.39 5.23 17.67
CA ARG A 96 -16.30 5.71 19.06
C ARG A 96 -17.42 5.13 19.93
N LEU A 97 -18.66 5.11 19.45
CA LEU A 97 -19.79 4.49 20.17
C LEU A 97 -19.51 3.00 20.46
N ILE A 98 -19.06 2.24 19.45
CA ILE A 98 -18.72 0.82 19.59
C ILE A 98 -17.68 0.63 20.71
N LEU A 99 -16.59 1.40 20.67
CA LEU A 99 -15.52 1.29 21.66
C LEU A 99 -15.95 1.69 23.08
N GLN A 100 -16.76 2.74 23.22
CA GLN A 100 -17.22 3.25 24.52
C GLN A 100 -18.34 2.40 25.15
N SER A 101 -19.01 1.56 24.35
CA SER A 101 -20.10 0.69 24.81
C SER A 101 -19.72 -0.79 24.90
N GLU A 102 -18.42 -1.08 24.94
CA GLU A 102 -17.86 -2.39 25.29
C GLU A 102 -18.46 -2.92 26.61
N GLY A 103 -18.93 -4.16 26.60
CA GLY A 103 -19.61 -4.84 27.72
C GLY A 103 -21.06 -4.40 27.93
N ARG A 104 -21.61 -3.46 27.14
CA ARG A 104 -22.99 -2.96 27.26
C ARG A 104 -23.84 -3.18 26.01
N LEU A 105 -23.32 -2.74 24.86
CA LEU A 105 -23.97 -2.87 23.54
C LEU A 105 -23.14 -3.75 22.59
N PHE A 106 -21.82 -3.65 22.71
CA PHE A 106 -20.88 -4.48 21.95
C PHE A 106 -19.93 -5.18 22.91
N GLU A 107 -19.31 -6.26 22.45
CA GLU A 107 -18.31 -7.01 23.19
C GLU A 107 -17.19 -7.45 22.24
N ASN A 108 -15.96 -7.54 22.73
CA ASN A 108 -14.84 -8.10 21.98
C ASN A 108 -15.12 -9.51 21.44
N SER A 109 -14.88 -9.71 20.15
CA SER A 109 -15.07 -11.01 19.49
C SER A 109 -13.80 -11.45 18.77
N CYS A 110 -12.82 -11.92 19.53
CA CYS A 110 -11.57 -12.40 18.95
C CYS A 110 -11.83 -13.66 18.10
N PRO A 111 -11.28 -13.77 16.88
CA PRO A 111 -11.33 -15.00 16.10
C PRO A 111 -10.81 -16.21 16.90
N THR A 112 -11.51 -17.33 16.82
CA THR A 112 -11.17 -18.55 17.58
C THR A 112 -9.73 -19.00 17.36
N SER A 113 -9.21 -18.87 16.14
CA SER A 113 -7.84 -19.22 15.81
C SER A 113 -6.79 -18.40 16.57
N ILE A 114 -7.04 -17.11 16.78
CA ILE A 114 -6.16 -16.25 17.58
C ILE A 114 -6.31 -16.61 19.06
N ALA A 115 -7.53 -16.88 19.53
CA ALA A 115 -7.78 -17.29 20.92
C ALA A 115 -7.13 -18.64 21.27
N GLU A 116 -7.10 -19.60 20.35
CA GLU A 116 -6.42 -20.90 20.55
C GLU A 116 -4.89 -20.74 20.67
N ILE A 117 -4.29 -19.90 19.82
CA ILE A 117 -2.85 -19.61 19.87
C ILE A 117 -2.50 -18.74 21.08
N MET A 118 -3.28 -17.71 21.38
CA MET A 118 -2.97 -16.79 22.48
C MET A 118 -3.36 -17.33 23.86
N GLY A 119 -4.30 -18.26 23.91
CA GLY A 119 -4.84 -18.82 25.14
C GLY A 119 -6.17 -18.19 25.51
N ARG A 120 -7.05 -19.03 26.07
CA ARG A 120 -8.41 -18.63 26.48
C ARG A 120 -8.43 -17.58 27.58
N TRP A 121 -7.35 -17.45 28.36
CA TRP A 121 -7.20 -16.44 29.41
C TRP A 121 -6.42 -15.21 28.96
N SER A 122 -6.09 -15.11 27.66
CA SER A 122 -5.49 -13.90 27.10
C SER A 122 -6.45 -12.72 27.20
N MET A 123 -5.93 -11.53 27.50
CA MET A 123 -6.70 -10.28 27.47
C MET A 123 -7.35 -10.00 26.10
N LEU A 124 -6.79 -10.57 25.01
CA LEU A 124 -7.35 -10.48 23.66
C LEU A 124 -8.64 -11.27 23.49
N ALA A 125 -8.86 -12.33 24.28
CA ALA A 125 -10.03 -13.21 24.17
C ALA A 125 -11.05 -12.97 25.30
N LEU A 126 -10.58 -12.65 26.51
CA LEU A 126 -11.42 -12.49 27.68
C LEU A 126 -12.37 -11.30 27.60
N VAL A 127 -13.50 -11.42 28.30
CA VAL A 127 -14.54 -10.40 28.46
C VAL A 127 -14.97 -10.32 29.94
N GLY A 128 -15.78 -9.33 30.31
CA GLY A 128 -16.35 -9.21 31.65
C GLY A 128 -15.33 -8.97 32.78
N ASP A 129 -15.61 -9.56 33.95
CA ASP A 129 -14.90 -9.29 35.20
C ASP A 129 -13.45 -9.74 35.18
N ILE A 130 -13.19 -10.93 34.63
CA ILE A 130 -11.83 -11.48 34.53
C ILE A 130 -10.97 -10.60 33.61
N HIS A 131 -11.50 -10.12 32.49
CA HIS A 131 -10.79 -9.16 31.65
C HIS A 131 -10.46 -7.88 32.42
N ARG A 132 -11.42 -7.36 33.20
CA ARG A 132 -11.22 -6.14 34.01
C ARG A 132 -10.15 -6.33 35.08
N GLU A 133 -10.10 -7.48 35.74
CA GLU A 133 -9.07 -7.82 36.73
C GLU A 133 -7.68 -7.89 36.08
N LEU A 134 -7.49 -8.70 35.03
CA LEU A 134 -6.21 -8.81 34.33
C LEU A 134 -5.75 -7.48 33.71
N ARG A 135 -6.70 -6.70 33.17
CA ARG A 135 -6.42 -5.35 32.68
C ARG A 135 -5.94 -4.43 33.79
N SER A 136 -6.54 -4.48 34.98
CA SER A 136 -6.11 -3.67 36.12
C SER A 136 -4.66 -3.96 36.48
N ILE A 137 -4.27 -5.25 36.52
CA ILE A 137 -2.89 -5.69 36.74
C ILE A 137 -1.96 -5.10 35.66
N ALA A 138 -2.33 -5.23 34.39
CA ALA A 138 -1.53 -4.70 33.28
C ALA A 138 -1.37 -3.17 33.34
N VAL A 139 -2.43 -2.43 33.65
CA VAL A 139 -2.38 -0.96 33.79
C VAL A 139 -1.52 -0.54 34.98
N ASN A 140 -1.62 -1.25 36.12
CA ASN A 140 -0.80 -0.96 37.30
C ASN A 140 0.69 -1.22 37.03
N PHE A 141 0.99 -2.31 36.33
CA PHE A 141 2.34 -2.63 35.88
C PHE A 141 2.93 -1.54 34.95
N MET A 142 2.07 -0.92 34.15
CA MET A 142 2.41 0.14 33.18
C MET A 142 2.15 1.55 33.72
N SER A 143 2.04 1.70 35.04
CA SER A 143 1.74 2.98 35.68
C SER A 143 2.81 4.02 35.41
N ASN A 144 2.41 5.30 35.41
CA ASN A 144 3.33 6.41 35.14
C ASN A 144 4.52 6.45 36.11
N VAL A 145 4.35 5.98 37.35
CA VAL A 145 5.43 5.85 38.34
C VAL A 145 6.46 4.82 37.85
N LYS A 146 6.02 3.60 37.49
CA LYS A 146 6.93 2.55 36.98
C LYS A 146 7.60 2.97 35.67
N LEU A 147 6.88 3.66 34.78
CA LEU A 147 7.47 4.16 33.54
C LEU A 147 8.67 5.09 33.79
N ARG A 148 8.57 5.96 34.81
CA ARG A 148 9.61 6.91 35.20
C ARG A 148 10.81 6.25 35.88
N THR A 149 10.54 5.37 36.84
CA THR A 149 11.59 4.87 37.75
C THR A 149 12.25 3.59 37.24
N TYR A 150 11.50 2.75 36.50
CA TYR A 150 11.92 1.40 36.15
C TYR A 150 12.14 1.23 34.64
N PHE A 151 11.16 1.61 33.81
CA PHE A 151 11.24 1.38 32.37
C PHE A 151 12.23 2.33 31.66
N LEU A 152 12.22 3.63 31.95
CA LEU A 152 12.99 4.63 31.20
C LEU A 152 14.48 4.25 31.06
N GLY A 153 15.13 3.89 32.17
CA GLY A 153 16.55 3.52 32.15
C GLY A 153 16.83 2.23 31.39
N ASP A 154 15.92 1.25 31.43
CA ASP A 154 16.06 -0.01 30.69
C ASP A 154 15.80 0.15 29.19
N ILE A 155 14.81 0.95 28.83
CA ILE A 155 14.54 1.36 27.44
C ILE A 155 15.78 2.04 26.86
N GLU A 156 16.35 3.01 27.58
CA GLU A 156 17.55 3.72 27.12
C GLU A 156 18.73 2.76 26.94
N ARG A 157 19.02 1.91 27.94
CA ARG A 157 20.10 0.92 27.86
C ARG A 157 19.93 -0.01 26.66
N GLN A 158 18.73 -0.55 26.45
CA GLN A 158 18.46 -1.46 25.35
C GLN A 158 18.53 -0.74 23.99
N ALA A 159 18.04 0.49 23.89
CA ALA A 159 18.13 1.30 22.66
C ALA A 159 19.59 1.57 22.30
N VAL A 160 20.39 2.03 23.26
CA VAL A 160 21.83 2.30 23.08
C VAL A 160 22.56 1.02 22.67
N LYS A 161 22.32 -0.10 23.36
CA LYS A 161 22.94 -1.40 23.06
C LYS A 161 22.64 -1.87 21.63
N ILE A 162 21.38 -1.75 21.18
CA ILE A 162 20.98 -2.16 19.83
C ILE A 162 21.64 -1.25 18.79
N LEU A 163 21.60 0.07 18.99
CA LEU A 163 22.20 1.03 18.06
C LEU A 163 23.73 0.93 18.00
N ASP A 164 24.42 0.59 19.09
CA ASP A 164 25.87 0.37 19.12
C ASP A 164 26.29 -0.94 18.44
N SER A 165 25.36 -1.87 18.24
CA SER A 165 25.62 -3.09 17.47
C SER A 165 25.56 -2.90 15.95
N TRP A 166 25.09 -1.74 15.48
CA TRP A 166 24.96 -1.45 14.05
C TRP A 166 26.32 -1.13 13.44
N THR A 167 26.58 -1.71 12.26
CA THR A 167 27.83 -1.50 11.52
C THR A 167 27.61 -0.49 10.40
N GLU A 168 28.45 0.53 10.31
CA GLU A 168 28.36 1.56 9.28
C GLU A 168 28.47 0.97 7.87
N ASN A 169 27.68 1.51 6.93
CA ASN A 169 27.61 1.12 5.51
C ASN A 169 27.21 -0.34 5.23
N ALA A 170 27.02 -1.18 6.25
CA ALA A 170 26.47 -2.51 6.12
C ALA A 170 24.95 -2.45 5.94
N THR A 171 24.41 -3.28 5.05
CA THR A 171 22.96 -3.46 4.90
C THR A 171 22.44 -4.40 5.98
N PHE A 172 21.43 -3.98 6.73
CA PHE A 172 20.73 -4.84 7.69
C PHE A 172 19.24 -4.49 7.78
N SER A 173 18.44 -5.37 8.37
CA SER A 173 16.99 -5.17 8.56
C SER A 173 16.70 -4.30 9.78
N ALA A 174 16.16 -3.10 9.55
CA ALA A 174 15.68 -2.23 10.62
C ALA A 174 14.49 -2.83 11.37
N GLN A 175 13.63 -3.57 10.67
CA GLN A 175 12.49 -4.26 11.30
C GLN A 175 12.96 -5.31 12.32
N GLU A 176 13.95 -6.14 11.97
CA GLU A 176 14.45 -7.16 12.90
C GLU A 176 15.23 -6.53 14.06
N ALA A 177 15.93 -5.41 13.84
CA ALA A 177 16.56 -4.64 14.91
C ALA A 177 15.52 -4.07 15.90
N ALA A 178 14.41 -3.51 15.39
CA ALA A 178 13.31 -3.00 16.21
C ALA A 178 12.61 -4.12 17.00
N LYS A 179 12.43 -5.31 16.38
CA LYS A 179 11.92 -6.51 17.07
C LYS A 179 12.84 -6.97 18.18
N LYS A 180 14.15 -7.03 17.93
CA LYS A 180 15.13 -7.41 18.95
C LYS A 180 15.11 -6.44 20.14
N PHE A 181 15.01 -5.13 19.86
CA PHE A 181 14.84 -4.10 20.88
C PHE A 181 13.59 -4.36 21.76
N ALA A 182 12.41 -4.45 21.14
CA ALA A 182 11.15 -4.60 21.86
C ALA A 182 11.06 -5.95 22.60
N PHE A 183 11.54 -7.03 21.98
CA PHE A 183 11.52 -8.37 22.58
C PHE A 183 12.37 -8.42 23.85
N GLY A 184 13.63 -7.95 23.75
CA GLY A 184 14.58 -7.95 24.86
C GLY A 184 14.06 -7.13 26.05
N LEU A 185 13.45 -5.99 25.77
CA LEU A 185 12.84 -5.15 26.79
C LEU A 185 11.66 -5.83 27.49
N MET A 186 10.75 -6.45 26.72
CA MET A 186 9.58 -7.12 27.28
C MET A 186 9.94 -8.38 28.07
N VAL A 187 10.85 -9.24 27.59
CA VAL A 187 11.23 -10.43 28.37
C VAL A 187 11.93 -10.07 29.68
N LYS A 188 12.68 -8.97 29.71
CA LYS A 188 13.26 -8.41 30.93
C LYS A 188 12.19 -7.95 31.89
N HIS A 189 11.26 -7.09 31.46
CA HIS A 189 10.25 -6.53 32.34
C HIS A 189 9.14 -7.50 32.72
N LEU A 190 8.93 -8.58 31.95
CA LEU A 190 7.92 -9.59 32.29
C LEU A 190 8.46 -10.70 33.16
N MET A 191 9.72 -11.11 32.99
CA MET A 191 10.27 -12.34 33.59
C MET A 191 11.73 -12.22 34.06
N SER A 192 12.31 -11.01 34.10
CA SER A 192 13.72 -10.77 34.44
C SER A 192 14.71 -11.58 33.61
N MET A 193 14.38 -11.87 32.35
CA MET A 193 15.26 -12.60 31.43
C MET A 193 16.15 -11.62 30.65
N ASP A 194 17.42 -11.99 30.43
CA ASP A 194 18.36 -11.23 29.62
C ASP A 194 18.92 -12.04 28.44
N GLU A 195 19.58 -11.36 27.49
CA GLU A 195 20.11 -11.99 26.27
C GLU A 195 21.26 -12.98 26.51
N SER A 196 21.90 -12.98 27.68
CA SER A 196 22.96 -13.93 28.02
C SER A 196 22.43 -15.31 28.41
N MET A 197 21.15 -15.40 28.79
CA MET A 197 20.50 -16.65 29.14
C MET A 197 20.13 -17.46 27.88
N PRO A 198 20.57 -18.73 27.75
CA PRO A 198 20.21 -19.60 26.62
C PRO A 198 18.69 -19.74 26.40
N GLU A 199 17.93 -19.71 27.48
CA GLU A 199 16.47 -19.80 27.49
C GLU A 199 15.83 -18.60 26.78
N THR A 200 16.44 -17.42 26.82
CA THR A 200 15.94 -16.22 26.14
C THR A 200 16.00 -16.37 24.62
N GLU A 201 17.10 -16.90 24.10
CA GLU A 201 17.25 -17.16 22.67
C GLU A 201 16.33 -18.29 22.20
N GLN A 202 16.16 -19.35 23.01
CA GLN A 202 15.19 -20.39 22.73
C GLN A 202 13.76 -19.83 22.69
N LEU A 203 13.38 -19.03 23.69
CA LEU A 203 12.09 -18.36 23.75
C LEU A 203 11.86 -17.51 22.50
N ARG A 204 12.84 -16.70 22.09
CA ARG A 204 12.76 -15.86 20.89
C ARG A 204 12.52 -16.67 19.61
N ARG A 205 13.19 -17.82 19.46
CA ARG A 205 13.03 -18.70 18.28
C ARG A 205 11.64 -19.33 18.22
N GLU A 206 11.15 -19.84 19.34
CA GLU A 206 9.80 -20.39 19.43
C GLU A 206 8.75 -19.30 19.20
N TYR A 207 9.00 -18.11 19.73
CA TYR A 207 8.14 -16.95 19.57
C TYR A 207 7.99 -16.53 18.09
N HIS A 208 9.06 -16.58 17.31
CA HIS A 208 8.99 -16.32 15.87
C HIS A 208 8.10 -17.34 15.12
N THR A 209 8.20 -18.61 15.48
CA THR A 209 7.36 -19.67 14.89
C THR A 209 5.89 -19.52 15.29
N PHE A 210 5.66 -19.17 16.56
CA PHE A 210 4.35 -18.82 17.11
C PHE A 210 3.70 -17.67 16.32
N MET A 211 4.44 -16.58 16.07
CA MET A 211 3.96 -15.42 15.33
C MET A 211 3.62 -15.74 13.87
N LYS A 212 4.47 -16.53 13.19
CA LYS A 212 4.19 -16.97 11.81
C LYS A 212 2.89 -17.77 11.69
N GLY A 213 2.58 -18.61 12.67
CA GLY A 213 1.33 -19.38 12.64
C GLY A 213 0.09 -18.53 12.95
N MET A 214 0.23 -17.50 13.79
CA MET A 214 -0.85 -16.54 14.05
C MET A 214 -1.26 -15.75 12.80
N ALA A 215 -0.29 -15.43 11.93
CA ALA A 215 -0.53 -14.76 10.66
C ALA A 215 -0.99 -15.70 9.52
N SER A 216 -1.13 -17.01 9.79
CA SER A 216 -1.40 -18.03 8.77
C SER A 216 -2.87 -18.46 8.71
N ILE A 217 -3.23 -19.22 7.67
CA ILE A 217 -4.55 -19.84 7.58
C ILE A 217 -4.69 -20.87 8.72
N PRO A 218 -5.77 -20.81 9.53
CA PRO A 218 -5.91 -21.60 10.75
C PRO A 218 -6.32 -23.06 10.48
N LEU A 219 -5.42 -23.82 9.85
CA LEU A 219 -5.60 -25.24 9.58
C LEU A 219 -4.69 -26.06 10.49
N ASN A 220 -5.27 -26.81 11.42
CA ASN A 220 -4.50 -27.68 12.33
C ASN A 220 -4.12 -29.01 11.68
N LEU A 221 -3.31 -28.96 10.61
CA LEU A 221 -2.82 -30.14 9.90
C LEU A 221 -1.29 -30.27 10.04
N PRO A 222 -0.73 -31.49 10.05
CA PRO A 222 0.72 -31.70 10.00
C PRO A 222 1.41 -30.87 8.91
N GLY A 223 2.52 -30.20 9.25
CA GLY A 223 3.30 -29.38 8.32
C GLY A 223 2.86 -27.90 8.19
N THR A 224 1.64 -27.56 8.59
CA THR A 224 1.12 -26.18 8.52
C THR A 224 1.79 -25.24 9.52
N ALA A 225 1.82 -23.94 9.20
CA ALA A 225 2.32 -22.91 10.11
C ALA A 225 1.45 -22.79 11.38
N TYR A 226 0.13 -22.93 11.26
CA TYR A 226 -0.80 -22.90 12.40
C TYR A 226 -0.51 -24.02 13.42
N ARG A 227 -0.35 -25.28 12.96
CA ARG A 227 -0.01 -26.39 13.86
C ARG A 227 1.35 -26.21 14.52
N LYS A 228 2.34 -25.71 13.78
CA LYS A 228 3.67 -25.38 14.34
C LYS A 228 3.56 -24.32 15.44
N ALA A 229 2.73 -23.28 15.26
CA ALA A 229 2.51 -22.29 16.32
C ALA A 229 1.85 -22.86 17.57
N LEU A 230 0.90 -23.79 17.46
CA LEU A 230 0.33 -24.49 18.62
C LEU A 230 1.39 -25.32 19.37
N GLN A 231 2.34 -25.92 18.65
CA GLN A 231 3.47 -26.62 19.26
C GLN A 231 4.45 -25.65 19.95
N SER A 232 4.83 -24.57 19.28
CA SER A 232 5.68 -23.53 19.87
C SER A 232 5.03 -22.89 21.09
N ARG A 233 3.70 -22.67 21.09
CA ARG A 233 2.94 -22.23 22.27
C ARG A 233 3.20 -23.13 23.47
N ALA A 234 3.14 -24.45 23.30
CA ALA A 234 3.36 -25.39 24.41
C ALA A 234 4.80 -25.28 24.98
N ILE A 235 5.79 -25.07 24.12
CA ILE A 235 7.19 -24.88 24.52
C ILE A 235 7.36 -23.54 25.25
N ILE A 236 6.76 -22.46 24.73
CA ILE A 236 6.78 -21.13 25.35
C ILE A 236 6.17 -21.19 26.76
N LEU A 237 4.98 -21.79 26.90
CA LEU A 237 4.32 -21.93 28.20
C LEU A 237 5.13 -22.79 29.18
N LYS A 238 5.90 -23.77 28.69
CA LYS A 238 6.82 -24.55 29.52
C LYS A 238 7.95 -23.68 30.07
N ILE A 239 8.61 -22.88 29.23
CA ILE A 239 9.68 -21.96 29.65
C ILE A 239 9.14 -20.94 30.66
N MET A 240 8.00 -20.31 30.36
CA MET A 240 7.35 -19.36 31.26
C MET A 240 6.92 -20.02 32.58
N GLY A 241 6.44 -21.26 32.52
CA GLY A 241 6.07 -22.05 33.69
C GLY A 241 7.26 -22.35 34.59
N GLN A 242 8.42 -22.70 34.02
CA GLN A 242 9.65 -22.89 34.78
C GLN A 242 10.08 -21.61 35.51
N LYS A 243 10.02 -20.46 34.84
CA LYS A 243 10.32 -19.16 35.46
C LYS A 243 9.34 -18.82 36.60
N LEU A 244 8.06 -19.15 36.43
CA LEU A 244 7.07 -18.98 37.49
C LEU A 244 7.39 -19.87 38.71
N ASP A 245 7.77 -21.13 38.48
CA ASP A 245 8.12 -22.06 39.55
C ASP A 245 9.40 -21.64 40.29
N GLU A 246 10.42 -21.19 39.55
CA GLU A 246 11.63 -20.58 40.12
C GLU A 246 11.28 -19.39 41.02
N ARG A 247 10.39 -18.50 40.56
CA ARG A 247 9.99 -17.32 41.34
C ARG A 247 9.23 -17.69 42.61
N ILE A 248 8.25 -18.58 42.52
CA ILE A 248 7.48 -19.04 43.68
C ILE A 248 8.41 -19.69 44.71
N THR A 249 9.39 -20.48 44.25
CA THR A 249 10.38 -21.12 45.12
C THR A 249 11.24 -20.10 45.84
N LYS A 250 11.83 -19.12 45.12
CA LYS A 250 12.62 -18.05 45.74
C LYS A 250 11.83 -17.26 46.79
N ILE A 251 10.56 -16.93 46.51
CA ILE A 251 9.68 -16.20 47.44
C ILE A 251 9.43 -17.04 48.70
N ARG A 252 9.14 -18.33 48.54
CA ARG A 252 8.89 -19.26 49.65
C ARG A 252 10.13 -19.43 50.53
N GLU A 253 11.31 -19.49 49.92
CA GLU A 253 12.59 -19.69 50.61
C GLU A 253 13.18 -18.40 51.21
N LYS A 254 12.51 -17.25 51.02
CA LYS A 254 12.97 -15.92 51.47
C LYS A 254 14.42 -15.62 51.05
N CYS A 255 14.81 -16.02 49.84
CA CYS A 255 16.15 -15.74 49.33
C CYS A 255 16.43 -14.23 49.34
N GLU A 256 17.63 -13.82 49.76
CA GLU A 256 18.04 -12.41 49.64
C GLU A 256 18.17 -12.01 48.16
N GLY A 257 17.77 -10.79 47.79
CA GLY A 257 17.78 -10.31 46.39
C GLY A 257 16.47 -10.50 45.61
N LEU A 258 15.33 -10.68 46.29
CA LEU A 258 13.99 -10.86 45.71
C LEU A 258 13.38 -9.62 45.01
N GLU A 259 14.09 -8.49 44.93
CA GLU A 259 13.62 -7.25 44.30
C GLU A 259 13.66 -7.32 42.77
N GLU A 260 13.01 -8.34 42.21
CA GLU A 260 12.75 -8.43 40.77
C GLU A 260 11.44 -7.69 40.47
N ASP A 261 11.52 -6.44 40.03
CA ASP A 261 10.40 -5.53 39.71
C ASP A 261 9.62 -5.89 38.42
N ASP A 262 9.60 -7.18 38.05
CA ASP A 262 8.95 -7.68 36.83
C ASP A 262 7.45 -7.99 37.05
N LEU A 263 6.73 -8.22 35.95
CA LEU A 263 5.30 -8.56 36.03
C LEU A 263 5.08 -9.90 36.74
N LEU A 264 5.94 -10.90 36.48
CA LEU A 264 5.84 -12.23 37.06
C LEU A 264 5.88 -12.20 38.60
N ALA A 265 6.73 -11.38 39.20
CA ALA A 265 6.77 -11.15 40.65
C ALA A 265 5.40 -10.68 41.15
N SER A 266 4.86 -9.64 40.51
CA SER A 266 3.60 -9.02 40.95
C SER A 266 2.39 -9.96 40.88
N VAL A 267 2.42 -10.96 39.99
CA VAL A 267 1.31 -11.91 39.82
C VAL A 267 1.57 -13.28 40.45
N SER A 268 2.82 -13.61 40.79
CA SER A 268 3.20 -14.93 41.32
C SER A 268 2.51 -15.31 42.63
N THR A 269 2.18 -14.31 43.45
CA THR A 269 1.46 -14.49 44.73
C THR A 269 0.04 -13.92 44.67
N HIS A 270 -0.51 -13.70 43.47
CA HIS A 270 -1.85 -13.16 43.34
C HIS A 270 -2.88 -14.17 43.86
N PRO A 271 -3.76 -13.80 44.81
CA PRO A 271 -4.58 -14.76 45.54
C PRO A 271 -5.65 -15.46 44.69
N THR A 272 -6.05 -14.83 43.57
CA THR A 272 -7.17 -15.26 42.74
C THR A 272 -6.76 -15.87 41.39
N LEU A 273 -5.53 -15.66 40.94
CA LEU A 273 -5.13 -16.06 39.59
C LEU A 273 -4.64 -17.50 39.55
N THR A 274 -5.14 -18.29 38.60
CA THR A 274 -4.61 -19.63 38.34
C THR A 274 -3.29 -19.56 37.59
N ARG A 275 -2.53 -20.65 37.64
CA ARG A 275 -1.30 -20.81 36.85
C ARG A 275 -1.55 -20.54 35.36
N GLU A 276 -2.61 -21.08 34.77
CA GLU A 276 -2.86 -20.85 33.34
C GLU A 276 -3.20 -19.39 33.03
N GLN A 277 -3.91 -18.70 33.93
CA GLN A 277 -4.21 -17.27 33.77
C GLN A 277 -2.95 -16.42 33.82
N ILE A 278 -2.02 -16.73 34.73
CA ILE A 278 -0.72 -16.05 34.80
C ILE A 278 0.06 -16.25 33.50
N LEU A 279 0.21 -17.49 33.04
CA LEU A 279 1.02 -17.77 31.84
C LEU A 279 0.42 -17.15 30.57
N ASP A 280 -0.91 -17.21 30.41
CA ASP A 280 -1.60 -16.56 29.29
C ASP A 280 -1.49 -15.02 29.37
N LEU A 281 -1.53 -14.44 30.58
CA LEU A 281 -1.30 -13.00 30.78
C LEU A 281 0.12 -12.61 30.33
N ILE A 282 1.16 -13.29 30.82
CA ILE A 282 2.55 -13.02 30.44
C ILE A 282 2.74 -13.15 28.94
N LEU A 283 2.23 -14.23 28.33
CA LEU A 283 2.31 -14.42 26.88
C LEU A 283 1.57 -13.32 26.11
N SER A 284 0.40 -12.89 26.58
CA SER A 284 -0.37 -11.81 25.96
C SER A 284 0.34 -10.46 26.05
N MET A 285 1.01 -10.18 27.18
CA MET A 285 1.79 -8.96 27.38
C MET A 285 3.06 -8.96 26.51
N LEU A 286 3.75 -10.11 26.41
CA LEU A 286 4.92 -10.26 25.53
C LEU A 286 4.53 -9.99 24.07
N PHE A 287 3.40 -10.53 23.62
CA PHE A 287 2.85 -10.24 22.29
C PHE A 287 2.54 -8.77 22.08
N ALA A 288 1.81 -8.15 23.01
CA ALA A 288 1.41 -6.76 22.89
C ALA A 288 2.63 -5.83 22.81
N GLY A 289 3.61 -5.98 23.70
CA GLY A 289 4.79 -5.10 23.75
C GLY A 289 5.82 -5.37 22.66
N HIS A 290 5.91 -6.61 22.14
CA HIS A 290 6.88 -6.94 21.10
C HIS A 290 6.42 -6.45 19.71
N GLU A 291 5.28 -6.91 19.23
CA GLU A 291 4.88 -6.73 17.82
C GLU A 291 4.48 -5.29 17.52
N THR A 292 3.82 -4.60 18.47
CA THR A 292 3.29 -3.25 18.22
C THR A 292 4.39 -2.19 18.25
N SER A 293 5.22 -2.18 19.29
CA SER A 293 6.31 -1.20 19.43
C SER A 293 7.39 -1.37 18.38
N SER A 294 7.76 -2.62 18.04
CA SER A 294 8.73 -2.87 16.97
C SER A 294 8.22 -2.39 15.60
N GLY A 295 6.94 -2.64 15.29
CA GLY A 295 6.29 -2.13 14.08
C GLY A 295 6.25 -0.59 14.04
N ALA A 296 5.98 0.05 15.19
CA ALA A 296 5.95 1.51 15.28
C ALA A 296 7.33 2.15 15.11
N ILE A 297 8.37 1.57 15.70
CA ILE A 297 9.76 2.01 15.52
C ILE A 297 10.18 1.83 14.05
N ALA A 298 9.88 0.68 13.44
CA ALA A 298 10.20 0.42 12.03
C ALA A 298 9.50 1.42 11.09
N LEU A 299 8.22 1.74 11.34
CA LEU A 299 7.52 2.79 10.60
C LEU A 299 8.16 4.17 10.79
N ALA A 300 8.56 4.52 12.01
CA ALA A 300 9.22 5.80 12.28
C ALA A 300 10.53 5.89 11.47
N ILE A 301 11.36 4.84 11.48
CA ILE A 301 12.59 4.76 10.67
C ILE A 301 12.28 4.93 9.17
N TYR A 302 11.22 4.27 8.67
CA TYR A 302 10.81 4.37 7.27
C TYR A 302 10.35 5.78 6.87
N PHE A 303 9.50 6.42 7.68
CA PHE A 303 8.97 7.74 7.35
C PHE A 303 9.99 8.86 7.54
N LEU A 304 10.89 8.74 8.52
CA LEU A 304 11.86 9.78 8.88
C LEU A 304 13.07 9.85 7.94
N GLN A 305 13.19 8.95 6.94
CA GLN A 305 14.27 9.01 5.93
C GLN A 305 14.42 10.39 5.25
N ALA A 306 13.35 11.19 5.23
CA ALA A 306 13.27 12.47 4.55
C ALA A 306 13.02 13.67 5.49
N CYS A 307 13.05 13.46 6.82
CA CYS A 307 12.70 14.50 7.79
C CYS A 307 13.93 14.94 8.59
N PRO A 308 14.48 16.14 8.33
CA PRO A 308 15.58 16.65 9.14
C PRO A 308 15.05 17.18 10.47
N LYS A 309 15.78 16.90 11.56
CA LYS A 309 16.35 17.90 12.50
C LYS A 309 16.67 17.25 13.85
N ALA A 310 17.93 16.87 13.99
CA ALA A 310 18.56 16.47 15.25
C ALA A 310 18.60 17.59 16.32
N GLU A 311 18.08 18.80 16.03
CA GLU A 311 18.18 19.98 16.91
C GLU A 311 17.54 19.77 18.30
N GLU A 312 16.32 19.23 18.38
CA GLU A 312 15.63 18.95 19.66
C GLU A 312 16.47 18.00 20.53
N HIS A 313 16.94 16.91 19.93
CA HIS A 313 17.71 15.91 20.63
C HIS A 313 19.15 16.35 20.94
N ALA A 314 19.76 17.17 20.09
CA ALA A 314 21.07 17.77 20.32
C ALA A 314 21.03 18.75 21.50
N GLU A 315 19.97 19.55 21.62
CA GLU A 315 19.75 20.41 22.78
C GLU A 315 19.60 19.60 24.07
N ILE A 316 18.78 18.54 24.05
CA ILE A 316 18.63 17.63 25.20
C ILE A 316 19.99 17.01 25.58
N ALA A 317 20.76 16.54 24.60
CA ALA A 317 22.09 15.98 24.84
C ALA A 317 23.07 17.02 25.41
N ARG A 318 23.01 18.27 24.95
CA ARG A 318 23.83 19.37 25.47
C ARG A 318 23.48 19.69 26.93
N LEU A 319 22.19 19.89 27.23
CA LEU A 319 21.71 20.17 28.58
C LEU A 319 22.02 19.03 29.54
N LYS A 320 21.90 17.76 29.10
CA LYS A 320 22.28 16.59 29.89
C LYS A 320 23.77 16.62 30.25
N LYS A 321 24.63 16.96 29.29
CA LYS A 321 26.08 17.12 29.49
C LYS A 321 26.41 18.28 30.44
N GLU A 322 25.72 19.41 30.33
CA GLU A 322 25.88 20.57 31.23
C GLU A 322 25.50 20.23 32.67
N ARG A 323 24.51 19.36 32.89
CA ARG A 323 24.13 18.86 34.22
C ARG A 323 25.06 17.77 34.77
N GLY A 324 26.00 17.27 33.96
CA GLY A 324 26.86 16.13 34.34
C GLY A 324 26.12 14.79 34.39
N GLU A 325 24.95 14.69 33.75
CA GLU A 325 24.13 13.49 33.72
C GLU A 325 24.50 12.59 32.53
N THR A 326 24.35 11.28 32.68
CA THR A 326 24.62 10.30 31.60
C THR A 326 23.35 9.65 31.07
N ALA A 327 22.34 9.45 31.93
CA ALA A 327 21.04 8.87 31.59
C ALA A 327 19.99 9.93 31.31
N LEU A 328 19.00 9.60 30.48
CA LEU A 328 17.81 10.41 30.26
C LEU A 328 16.95 10.48 31.52
N THR A 329 16.42 11.67 31.78
CA THR A 329 15.43 11.89 32.83
C THR A 329 14.02 11.96 32.24
N TRP A 330 12.99 11.84 33.10
CA TRP A 330 11.61 12.06 32.66
C TRP A 330 11.36 13.50 32.16
N ASP A 331 12.12 14.47 32.67
CA ASP A 331 12.03 15.86 32.20
C ASP A 331 12.61 16.02 30.80
N ASP A 332 13.66 15.25 30.44
CA ASP A 332 14.17 15.20 29.07
C ASP A 332 13.13 14.60 28.11
N TYR A 333 12.45 13.52 28.51
CA TYR A 333 11.36 12.92 27.73
C TYR A 333 10.23 13.93 27.44
N LYS A 334 9.78 14.68 28.46
CA LYS A 334 8.73 15.71 28.27
C LYS A 334 9.13 16.83 27.32
N LYS A 335 10.43 17.11 27.16
CA LYS A 335 10.94 18.14 26.24
C LYS A 335 10.99 17.67 24.79
N MET A 336 10.72 16.39 24.50
CA MET A 336 10.71 15.83 23.14
C MET A 336 9.39 16.16 22.40
N GLU A 337 8.98 17.43 22.40
CA GLU A 337 7.70 17.88 21.87
C GLU A 337 7.50 17.55 20.38
N PHE A 338 8.53 17.77 19.56
CA PHE A 338 8.48 17.42 18.15
C PHE A 338 8.56 15.92 17.92
N THR A 339 9.32 15.19 18.74
CA THR A 339 9.30 13.72 18.72
C THR A 339 7.91 13.17 19.01
N HIS A 340 7.13 13.77 19.93
CA HIS A 340 5.74 13.39 20.15
C HIS A 340 4.86 13.62 18.92
N ALA A 341 5.08 14.72 18.18
CA ALA A 341 4.41 14.98 16.91
C ALA A 341 4.77 13.92 15.85
N VAL A 342 6.05 13.53 15.77
CA VAL A 342 6.55 12.44 14.91
C VAL A 342 5.91 11.10 15.27
N ILE A 343 5.81 10.78 16.56
CA ILE A 343 5.16 9.55 17.05
C ILE A 343 3.69 9.53 16.67
N ASN A 344 2.96 10.62 16.93
CA ASN A 344 1.55 10.71 16.59
C ASN A 344 1.31 10.59 15.08
N GLU A 345 2.15 11.22 14.26
CA GLU A 345 2.03 11.10 12.80
C GLU A 345 2.36 9.70 12.30
N THR A 346 3.37 9.06 12.89
CA THR A 346 3.74 7.67 12.58
C THR A 346 2.60 6.71 12.90
N LEU A 347 1.96 6.87 14.06
CA LEU A 347 0.83 6.03 14.48
C LEU A 347 -0.46 6.33 13.70
N ARG A 348 -0.66 7.58 13.24
CA ARG A 348 -1.79 7.98 12.40
C ARG A 348 -1.67 7.40 10.99
N LEU A 349 -0.53 7.62 10.31
CA LEU A 349 -0.35 7.21 8.93
C LEU A 349 -0.02 5.72 8.81
N GLY A 350 0.82 5.21 9.70
CA GLY A 350 1.32 3.84 9.62
C GLY A 350 0.34 2.77 10.08
N ASN A 351 -0.69 3.13 10.87
CA ASN A 351 -1.81 2.27 11.29
C ASN A 351 -1.39 0.85 11.74
N ILE A 352 -0.67 0.73 12.87
CA ILE A 352 -0.27 -0.58 13.44
C ILE A 352 -1.46 -1.55 13.53
N VAL A 353 -2.63 -1.06 13.94
CA VAL A 353 -3.88 -1.80 14.01
C VAL A 353 -4.91 -1.09 13.14
N HIS A 354 -5.36 -1.77 12.07
CA HIS A 354 -6.31 -1.18 11.11
C HIS A 354 -7.76 -1.21 11.58
N PHE A 355 -8.17 -2.35 12.15
CA PHE A 355 -9.55 -2.61 12.60
C PHE A 355 -9.56 -3.52 13.82
N LEU A 356 -10.71 -3.58 14.49
CA LEU A 356 -10.93 -4.45 15.65
C LEU A 356 -12.13 -5.37 15.40
N HIS A 357 -12.24 -6.45 16.18
CA HIS A 357 -13.40 -7.33 16.14
C HIS A 357 -14.30 -7.10 17.36
N ARG A 358 -15.58 -6.90 17.10
CA ARG A 358 -16.64 -6.76 18.09
C ARG A 358 -17.83 -7.60 17.68
N LYS A 359 -18.72 -7.87 18.63
CA LYS A 359 -20.02 -8.49 18.42
C LYS A 359 -21.07 -7.65 19.10
N ALA A 360 -22.20 -7.41 18.43
CA ALA A 360 -23.36 -6.79 19.05
C ALA A 360 -24.00 -7.77 20.04
N ILE A 361 -24.15 -7.37 21.30
CA ILE A 361 -24.78 -8.19 22.35
C ILE A 361 -26.23 -7.79 22.64
N LYS A 362 -26.71 -6.75 21.95
CA LYS A 362 -28.10 -6.27 21.91
C LYS A 362 -28.39 -5.76 20.50
N ASP A 363 -29.67 -5.65 20.15
CA ASP A 363 -30.06 -4.89 18.96
C ASP A 363 -29.70 -3.42 19.15
N VAL A 364 -28.97 -2.83 18.21
CA VAL A 364 -28.53 -1.43 18.25
C VAL A 364 -29.07 -0.71 17.03
N GLN A 365 -29.64 0.47 17.24
CA GLN A 365 -30.00 1.39 16.17
C GLN A 365 -28.98 2.51 16.06
N TYR A 366 -28.46 2.73 14.85
CA TYR A 366 -27.52 3.82 14.59
C TYR A 366 -27.76 4.43 13.21
N LYS A 367 -27.99 5.76 13.16
CA LYS A 367 -28.30 6.52 11.93
C LYS A 367 -29.38 5.87 11.05
N GLY A 368 -30.40 5.28 11.67
CA GLY A 368 -31.51 4.63 10.98
C GLY A 368 -31.19 3.23 10.42
N TYR A 369 -30.03 2.66 10.77
CA TYR A 369 -29.71 1.26 10.53
C TYR A 369 -29.89 0.42 11.79
N ASP A 370 -30.39 -0.80 11.61
CA ASP A 370 -30.43 -1.83 12.64
C ASP A 370 -29.15 -2.68 12.59
N ILE A 371 -28.48 -2.84 13.72
CA ILE A 371 -27.36 -3.75 13.95
C ILE A 371 -27.89 -4.86 14.87
N PRO A 372 -28.23 -6.04 14.33
CA PRO A 372 -28.88 -7.07 15.12
C PRO A 372 -27.96 -7.69 16.16
N CYS A 373 -28.54 -8.10 17.28
CA CYS A 373 -27.86 -8.90 18.29
C CYS A 373 -27.24 -10.15 17.65
N GLY A 374 -26.02 -10.47 18.07
CA GLY A 374 -25.27 -11.62 17.58
C GLY A 374 -24.41 -11.36 16.34
N TRP A 375 -24.63 -10.26 15.61
CA TRP A 375 -23.81 -9.91 14.45
C TRP A 375 -22.42 -9.44 14.85
N GLU A 376 -21.43 -9.80 14.04
CA GLU A 376 -20.09 -9.25 14.16
C GLU A 376 -20.07 -7.79 13.71
N VAL A 377 -19.19 -7.00 14.29
CA VAL A 377 -19.01 -5.57 14.03
C VAL A 377 -17.51 -5.30 13.95
N VAL A 378 -17.06 -4.75 12.83
CA VAL A 378 -15.67 -4.43 12.55
C VAL A 378 -15.51 -2.92 12.43
N PRO A 379 -15.17 -2.21 13.53
CA PRO A 379 -14.76 -0.82 13.47
C PRO A 379 -13.37 -0.71 12.83
N ILE A 380 -13.29 -0.04 11.67
CA ILE A 380 -12.04 0.32 11.00
C ILE A 380 -11.54 1.63 11.62
N ILE A 381 -10.78 1.51 12.70
CA ILE A 381 -10.28 2.66 13.48
C ILE A 381 -9.30 3.53 12.66
N SER A 382 -8.58 2.92 11.71
CA SER A 382 -7.70 3.62 10.76
C SER A 382 -8.43 4.55 9.79
N ALA A 383 -9.74 4.36 9.57
CA ALA A 383 -10.51 5.18 8.63
C ALA A 383 -10.50 6.67 9.01
N ALA A 384 -10.63 6.98 10.30
CA ALA A 384 -10.59 8.35 10.79
C ALA A 384 -9.20 9.00 10.59
N HIS A 385 -8.14 8.20 10.65
CA HIS A 385 -6.77 8.68 10.48
C HIS A 385 -6.49 9.13 9.05
N LEU A 386 -7.19 8.55 8.07
CA LEU A 386 -6.99 8.80 6.64
C LEU A 386 -8.14 9.62 6.01
N ASP A 387 -9.08 10.12 6.81
CA ASP A 387 -10.23 10.90 6.33
C ASP A 387 -9.80 12.35 5.98
N PRO A 388 -9.91 12.78 4.71
CA PRO A 388 -9.52 14.13 4.30
C PRO A 388 -10.39 15.24 4.90
N SER A 389 -11.56 14.91 5.47
CA SER A 389 -12.37 15.87 6.24
C SER A 389 -11.84 16.10 7.67
N ILE A 390 -10.91 15.26 8.13
CA ILE A 390 -10.28 15.36 9.45
C ILE A 390 -8.84 15.84 9.34
N TYR A 391 -8.08 15.33 8.37
CA TYR A 391 -6.67 15.69 8.16
C TYR A 391 -6.45 16.19 6.74
N ASP A 392 -5.84 17.36 6.60
CA ASP A 392 -5.37 17.84 5.30
C ASP A 392 -4.24 16.96 4.77
N GLU A 393 -4.29 16.64 3.48
CA GLU A 393 -3.41 15.69 2.80
C GLU A 393 -3.13 14.43 3.67
N PRO A 394 -4.15 13.59 3.96
CA PRO A 394 -4.06 12.54 4.98
C PRO A 394 -3.04 11.44 4.64
N GLN A 395 -2.66 11.33 3.36
CA GLN A 395 -1.67 10.38 2.85
C GLN A 395 -0.23 10.88 2.98
N CYS A 396 -0.05 12.18 3.24
CA CYS A 396 1.26 12.79 3.39
C CYS A 396 1.73 12.70 4.84
N TYR A 397 2.94 12.17 5.04
CA TYR A 397 3.59 12.16 6.35
C TYR A 397 4.02 13.58 6.72
N ASN A 398 3.30 14.19 7.67
CA ASN A 398 3.55 15.57 8.09
C ASN A 398 3.44 15.70 9.61
N PRO A 399 4.55 15.55 10.37
CA PRO A 399 4.55 15.75 11.82
C PRO A 399 4.15 17.17 12.26
N TRP A 400 4.35 18.20 11.44
CA TRP A 400 4.02 19.58 11.81
C TRP A 400 2.53 19.83 12.00
N ARG A 401 1.66 18.98 11.45
CA ARG A 401 0.20 19.08 11.66
C ARG A 401 -0.17 19.04 13.15
N TRP A 402 0.62 18.32 13.96
CA TRP A 402 0.38 18.19 15.39
C TRP A 402 0.73 19.45 16.18
N LYS A 403 1.63 20.31 15.66
CA LYS A 403 1.88 21.63 16.25
C LYS A 403 0.69 22.56 16.07
N ALA A 404 0.06 22.54 14.90
CA ALA A 404 -1.13 23.34 14.60
C ALA A 404 -2.36 22.84 15.39
N ILE A 405 -2.55 21.52 15.48
CA ILE A 405 -3.67 20.89 16.19
C ILE A 405 -3.62 21.12 17.72
N LEU A 406 -2.44 21.29 18.31
CA LEU A 406 -2.32 21.64 19.74
C LEU A 406 -2.84 23.05 20.06
N VAL A 407 -2.89 23.96 19.08
CA VAL A 407 -3.34 25.35 19.24
C VAL A 407 -4.87 25.47 19.11
N THR A 408 -5.50 24.61 18.30
CA THR A 408 -6.96 24.51 18.17
C THR A 408 -7.51 23.40 19.07
N VAL A 409 -8.02 23.77 20.25
CA VAL A 409 -8.58 22.87 21.29
C VAL A 409 -9.76 21.99 20.81
N THR A 410 -10.16 22.07 19.55
CA THR A 410 -11.31 21.36 18.99
C THR A 410 -10.91 20.04 18.30
N LYS A 411 -11.27 18.93 18.97
CA LYS A 411 -11.33 17.53 18.46
C LYS A 411 -10.02 16.72 18.43
N ASN A 412 -9.36 16.59 19.58
CA ASN A 412 -8.39 15.50 19.84
C ASN A 412 -9.05 14.09 19.95
N SER A 413 -10.32 13.93 19.56
CA SER A 413 -11.12 12.71 19.74
C SER A 413 -11.08 11.75 18.54
N ASN A 414 -10.35 12.08 17.47
CA ASN A 414 -10.38 11.34 16.20
C ASN A 414 -9.16 10.42 15.98
N VAL A 415 -8.14 10.50 16.84
CA VAL A 415 -6.99 9.57 16.81
C VAL A 415 -7.31 8.38 17.68
N MET A 416 -7.53 7.23 17.05
CA MET A 416 -7.92 5.98 17.71
C MET A 416 -6.82 4.91 17.58
N SER A 417 -5.56 5.30 17.40
CA SER A 417 -4.42 4.37 17.24
C SER A 417 -4.24 3.40 18.41
N PHE A 418 -4.74 3.74 19.59
CA PHE A 418 -4.69 2.90 20.80
C PHE A 418 -6.07 2.33 21.19
N SER A 419 -7.03 2.26 20.27
CA SER A 419 -8.43 1.90 20.56
C SER A 419 -9.10 2.93 21.50
N GLY A 420 -10.15 2.54 22.22
CA GLY A 420 -10.89 3.41 23.13
C GLY A 420 -11.77 2.64 24.12
N GLY A 421 -12.40 3.38 25.03
CA GLY A 421 -13.30 2.83 26.05
C GLY A 421 -12.60 1.88 27.05
N PRO A 422 -13.33 0.92 27.63
CA PRO A 422 -12.78 -0.05 28.60
C PRO A 422 -11.63 -0.92 28.08
N ARG A 423 -11.35 -0.91 26.77
CA ARG A 423 -10.25 -1.64 26.12
C ARG A 423 -9.19 -0.74 25.49
N LEU A 424 -9.11 0.53 25.90
CA LEU A 424 -7.99 1.42 25.53
C LEU A 424 -6.65 0.72 25.85
N CYS A 425 -5.65 0.80 24.96
CA CYS A 425 -4.39 0.10 25.15
C CYS A 425 -3.76 0.43 26.53
N PRO A 426 -3.47 -0.58 27.39
CA PRO A 426 -2.81 -0.33 28.68
C PRO A 426 -1.34 0.10 28.50
N GLY A 427 -0.72 -0.21 27.36
CA GLY A 427 0.67 0.12 27.07
C GLY A 427 0.89 1.34 26.18
N ALA A 428 -0.12 2.19 25.98
CA ALA A 428 0.01 3.35 25.09
C ALA A 428 1.17 4.28 25.48
N GLU A 429 1.35 4.54 26.77
CA GLU A 429 2.43 5.42 27.25
C GLU A 429 3.81 4.76 27.22
N LEU A 430 3.90 3.43 27.45
CA LEU A 430 5.16 2.71 27.25
C LEU A 430 5.59 2.74 25.79
N ALA A 431 4.68 2.46 24.85
CA ALA A 431 4.99 2.45 23.43
C ALA A 431 5.52 3.81 22.94
N LYS A 432 4.91 4.91 23.40
CA LYS A 432 5.40 6.28 23.10
C LYS A 432 6.79 6.53 23.70
N LEU A 433 7.02 6.07 24.92
CA LEU A 433 8.32 6.20 25.59
C LEU A 433 9.41 5.42 24.85
N GLU A 434 9.14 4.17 24.48
CA GLU A 434 10.03 3.31 23.69
C GLU A 434 10.40 3.96 22.36
N MET A 435 9.40 4.46 21.61
CA MET A 435 9.64 5.16 20.35
C MET A 435 10.49 6.42 20.57
N ALA A 436 10.16 7.26 21.55
CA ALA A 436 10.85 8.52 21.78
C ALA A 436 12.32 8.32 22.15
N VAL A 437 12.60 7.40 23.08
CA VAL A 437 13.97 7.11 23.53
C VAL A 437 14.78 6.45 22.42
N PHE A 438 14.18 5.51 21.66
CA PHE A 438 14.86 4.90 20.52
C PHE A 438 15.21 5.94 19.45
N LEU A 439 14.26 6.80 19.08
CA LEU A 439 14.47 7.86 18.10
C LEU A 439 15.51 8.88 18.56
N HIS A 440 15.50 9.28 19.84
CA HIS A 440 16.49 10.19 20.42
C HIS A 440 17.92 9.71 20.18
N HIS A 441 18.20 8.45 20.51
CA HIS A 441 19.54 7.89 20.33
C HIS A 441 19.86 7.59 18.87
N LEU A 442 18.86 7.21 18.06
CA LEU A 442 19.04 6.94 16.64
C LEU A 442 19.54 8.19 15.90
N VAL A 443 18.82 9.30 16.00
CA VAL A 443 19.12 10.53 15.25
C VAL A 443 20.34 11.29 15.75
N LEU A 444 20.78 11.02 17.00
CA LEU A 444 22.05 11.52 17.51
C LEU A 444 23.26 10.72 17.01
N LYS A 445 23.07 9.44 16.68
CA LYS A 445 24.15 8.54 16.28
C LYS A 445 24.30 8.39 14.78
N TYR A 446 23.19 8.34 14.04
CA TYR A 446 23.19 7.90 12.65
C TYR A 446 22.31 8.76 11.74
N ASP A 447 22.81 8.98 10.53
CA ASP A 447 21.98 9.14 9.34
C ASP A 447 21.71 7.76 8.73
N TRP A 448 20.57 7.57 8.07
CA TRP A 448 20.25 6.31 7.40
C TRP A 448 19.55 6.49 6.07
N GLU A 449 19.69 5.49 5.20
CA GLU A 449 19.04 5.41 3.90
C GLU A 449 18.51 3.99 3.64
N LEU A 450 17.46 3.86 2.82
CA LEU A 450 16.98 2.55 2.37
C LEU A 450 18.03 1.92 1.46
N ALA A 451 18.46 0.70 1.80
CA ALA A 451 19.39 -0.06 0.98
C ALA A 451 18.72 -0.62 -0.29
N GLU A 452 17.40 -0.88 -0.21
CA GLU A 452 16.55 -1.21 -1.34
C GLU A 452 15.12 -0.73 -1.09
N ARG A 453 14.32 -0.64 -2.17
CA ARG A 453 12.92 -0.21 -2.06
C ARG A 453 12.12 -1.27 -1.29
N ASP A 454 11.43 -0.81 -0.26
CA ASP A 454 10.48 -1.53 0.57
C ASP A 454 9.32 -0.59 0.96
N PHE A 455 8.22 -1.13 1.47
CA PHE A 455 7.08 -0.33 1.92
C PHE A 455 6.27 -1.08 2.98
N PRO A 456 5.62 -0.38 3.92
CA PRO A 456 4.84 -1.03 4.95
C PRO A 456 3.55 -1.61 4.36
N VAL A 457 3.32 -2.89 4.62
CA VAL A 457 2.16 -3.66 4.18
C VAL A 457 1.39 -4.13 5.39
N SER A 458 0.07 -4.04 5.31
CA SER A 458 -0.87 -4.57 6.29
C SER A 458 -1.42 -5.91 5.81
N PHE A 459 -0.95 -7.03 6.39
CA PHE A 459 -1.60 -8.34 6.24
C PHE A 459 -1.05 -9.47 7.14
N PRO A 460 -1.88 -10.16 7.95
CA PRO A 460 -2.94 -9.59 8.79
C PRO A 460 -2.39 -8.64 9.86
N PHE A 461 -1.07 -8.62 10.02
CA PHE A 461 -0.33 -7.66 10.85
C PHE A 461 0.49 -6.75 9.95
N LEU A 462 0.92 -5.62 10.50
CA LEU A 462 1.86 -4.73 9.83
C LEU A 462 3.23 -5.41 9.67
N GLY A 463 3.84 -5.24 8.50
CA GLY A 463 5.23 -5.60 8.29
C GLY A 463 5.81 -5.00 7.02
N PHE A 464 7.12 -5.11 6.88
CA PHE A 464 7.87 -4.79 5.70
C PHE A 464 8.23 -6.09 4.97
N PRO A 465 7.77 -6.30 3.72
CA PRO A 465 8.02 -7.53 2.97
C PRO A 465 9.50 -7.93 2.89
N LYS A 466 10.42 -6.95 2.86
CA LYS A 466 11.88 -7.19 2.82
C LYS A 466 12.57 -6.87 4.15
N GLY A 467 11.81 -6.59 5.20
CA GLY A 467 12.32 -6.31 6.53
C GLY A 467 12.91 -4.91 6.70
N LEU A 468 12.55 -3.93 5.86
CA LEU A 468 13.06 -2.56 5.92
C LEU A 468 14.61 -2.51 5.92
N PRO A 469 15.25 -2.92 4.83
CA PRO A 469 16.70 -2.96 4.73
C PRO A 469 17.28 -1.54 4.65
N ILE A 470 18.15 -1.18 5.58
CA ILE A 470 18.79 0.14 5.68
C ILE A 470 20.31 0.04 5.70
N LYS A 471 20.96 1.16 5.37
CA LYS A 471 22.36 1.44 5.68
C LYS A 471 22.44 2.65 6.61
N VAL A 472 23.38 2.63 7.54
CA VAL A 472 23.61 3.73 8.47
C VAL A 472 25.01 4.32 8.31
N ARG A 473 25.14 5.61 8.58
CA ARG A 473 26.41 6.34 8.62
C ARG A 473 26.44 7.17 9.89
N ARG A 474 27.58 7.16 10.60
CA ARG A 474 27.67 7.88 11.86
C ARG A 474 27.57 9.38 11.63
N PHE A 475 26.79 10.06 12.45
CA PHE A 475 26.64 11.51 12.37
C PHE A 475 27.93 12.18 12.86
N VAL A 476 28.70 12.77 11.93
CA VAL A 476 29.88 13.59 12.24
C VAL A 476 29.43 15.05 12.15
N GLY A 477 29.22 15.70 13.29
CA GLY A 477 28.73 17.07 13.34
C GLY A 477 29.52 18.00 12.42
N ARG A 478 28.87 18.56 11.39
CA ARG A 478 29.49 19.58 10.54
C ARG A 478 29.64 20.88 11.32
N ALA A 479 30.87 21.37 11.39
CA ALA A 479 31.24 22.70 11.86
C ALA A 479 30.81 23.84 10.90
N ASP A 480 30.05 23.56 9.85
CA ASP A 480 29.57 24.56 8.89
C ASP A 480 28.06 24.77 9.02
N ALA A 481 27.68 25.48 10.08
CA ALA A 481 26.40 26.17 10.14
C ALA A 481 26.44 27.38 9.18
N ASN A 482 26.49 27.15 7.86
CA ASN A 482 26.31 28.21 6.85
C ASN A 482 26.00 27.71 5.42
N MET A 483 25.30 26.58 5.26
CA MET A 483 24.83 26.18 3.92
C MET A 483 23.44 25.56 3.93
N PHE A 484 22.47 26.21 4.59
CA PHE A 484 21.05 26.06 4.25
C PHE A 484 20.37 27.41 4.39
N GLY A 485 20.26 28.11 3.26
CA GLY A 485 19.52 29.35 3.17
C GLY A 485 18.09 29.16 3.66
N ARG A 486 17.71 29.96 4.67
CA ARG A 486 16.32 30.23 5.02
C ARG A 486 15.55 30.54 3.74
N LYS A 487 14.63 29.66 3.33
CA LYS A 487 13.48 30.08 2.54
C LYS A 487 12.30 30.20 3.47
N HIS A 488 12.06 31.44 3.89
CA HIS A 488 10.79 31.86 4.44
C HIS A 488 9.68 31.52 3.44
N TYR A 489 8.69 30.73 3.86
CA TYR A 489 7.42 30.67 3.17
C TYR A 489 6.61 31.89 3.61
N SER A 490 6.64 32.96 2.82
CA SER A 490 5.61 33.99 2.86
C SER A 490 4.44 33.57 1.96
N HIS A 491 3.23 33.70 2.47
CA HIS A 491 1.99 33.56 1.72
C HIS A 491 1.89 34.57 0.58
N GLY A 492 1.31 34.12 -0.54
CA GLY A 492 0.87 34.93 -1.69
C GLY A 492 1.94 35.04 -2.78
N ASP A 493 1.86 34.25 -3.84
CA ASP A 493 1.00 34.51 -5.00
C ASP A 493 1.04 33.29 -5.95
N GLN A 494 0.00 33.12 -6.74
CA GLN A 494 -0.12 32.06 -7.74
C GLN A 494 0.86 32.31 -8.91
N ASP A 495 1.31 31.23 -9.56
CA ASP A 495 2.19 31.15 -10.75
C ASP A 495 3.69 30.98 -10.51
N HIS A 496 4.18 29.72 -10.47
CA HIS A 496 5.48 29.26 -11.03
C HIS A 496 5.66 27.73 -10.80
N ALA A 497 5.00 26.89 -11.60
CA ALA A 497 5.13 25.41 -11.54
C ALA A 497 6.10 24.79 -12.58
N ALA A 498 6.88 25.59 -13.32
CA ALA A 498 7.59 25.09 -14.51
C ALA A 498 9.10 24.78 -14.34
N LEU A 499 9.75 25.16 -13.24
CA LEU A 499 11.23 25.15 -13.14
C LEU A 499 11.91 23.79 -12.84
N PRO A 500 11.35 22.85 -12.04
CA PRO A 500 12.08 21.61 -11.66
C PRO A 500 12.27 20.58 -12.79
N HIS A 501 11.40 20.56 -13.79
CA HIS A 501 11.38 19.51 -14.81
C HIS A 501 12.33 19.77 -15.99
N GLN A 502 12.61 21.03 -16.30
CA GLN A 502 13.50 21.38 -17.41
C GLN A 502 14.96 21.02 -17.10
N GLU A 503 15.37 21.10 -15.83
CA GLU A 503 16.71 20.68 -15.38
C GLU A 503 16.92 19.17 -15.57
N LYS A 504 15.91 18.35 -15.27
CA LYS A 504 15.97 16.89 -15.46
C LYS A 504 16.07 16.47 -16.93
N ILE A 505 15.43 17.21 -17.84
CA ILE A 505 15.57 16.99 -19.29
C ILE A 505 17.01 17.30 -19.73
N LYS A 506 17.60 18.40 -19.26
CA LYS A 506 19.01 18.74 -19.53
C LYS A 506 19.96 17.70 -18.96
N GLU A 507 19.71 17.22 -17.74
CA GLU A 507 20.50 16.18 -17.08
C GLU A 507 20.47 14.86 -17.86
N LEU A 508 19.28 14.42 -18.29
CA LEU A 508 19.16 13.23 -19.15
C LEU A 508 19.86 13.41 -20.49
N ARG A 509 19.70 14.57 -21.14
CA ARG A 509 20.37 14.90 -22.40
C ARG A 509 21.90 14.88 -22.26
N ALA A 510 22.42 15.35 -21.13
CA ALA A 510 23.86 15.26 -20.85
C ALA A 510 24.29 13.81 -20.59
N ALA A 511 23.47 13.03 -19.87
CA ALA A 511 23.79 11.67 -19.48
C ALA A 511 23.82 10.67 -20.67
N ILE A 512 22.96 10.85 -21.68
CA ILE A 512 22.96 10.05 -22.92
C ILE A 512 24.14 10.38 -23.84
N GLY A 513 24.81 11.51 -23.64
CA GLY A 513 25.94 11.94 -24.46
C GLY A 513 25.54 12.49 -25.83
N PRO A 514 26.52 12.81 -26.69
CA PRO A 514 26.26 13.34 -28.02
C PRO A 514 25.58 12.29 -28.91
N LEU A 515 24.52 12.71 -29.60
CA LEU A 515 23.77 11.90 -30.56
C LEU A 515 23.97 12.45 -31.97
N SER A 516 23.88 11.58 -32.98
CA SER A 516 23.96 11.93 -34.40
C SER A 516 22.86 11.24 -35.22
N GLY A 517 22.66 11.70 -36.46
CA GLY A 517 21.69 11.16 -37.41
C GLY A 517 20.29 11.03 -36.84
N ARG A 518 19.60 9.93 -37.16
CA ARG A 518 18.24 9.64 -36.69
C ARG A 518 18.08 9.60 -35.16
N SER A 519 19.10 9.19 -34.41
CA SER A 519 19.04 9.18 -32.94
C SER A 519 18.93 10.59 -32.37
N PHE A 520 19.64 11.57 -32.96
CA PHE A 520 19.51 12.97 -32.60
C PHE A 520 18.11 13.51 -32.90
N MET A 521 17.56 13.18 -34.08
CA MET A 521 16.21 13.58 -34.49
C MET A 521 15.12 13.00 -33.59
N PHE A 522 15.28 11.74 -33.18
CA PHE A 522 14.33 11.06 -32.29
C PHE A 522 14.32 11.65 -30.87
N CYS A 523 15.49 11.97 -30.31
CA CYS A 523 15.66 12.44 -28.93
C CYS A 523 15.35 13.94 -28.74
N THR A 524 14.15 14.36 -29.14
CA THR A 524 13.60 15.70 -28.85
C THR A 524 13.35 15.89 -27.34
N ASP A 525 13.21 17.13 -26.86
CA ASP A 525 12.89 17.38 -25.44
C ASP A 525 11.58 16.73 -25.00
N ALA A 526 10.58 16.67 -25.90
CA ALA A 526 9.33 15.97 -25.64
C ALA A 526 9.54 14.45 -25.53
N CYS A 527 10.41 13.87 -26.37
CA CYS A 527 10.82 12.47 -26.23
C CYS A 527 11.52 12.24 -24.87
N LEU A 528 12.54 13.02 -24.54
CA LEU A 528 13.26 12.89 -23.26
C LEU A 528 12.32 13.01 -22.06
N ARG A 529 11.37 13.95 -22.11
CA ARG A 529 10.31 14.09 -21.09
C ARG A 529 9.48 12.83 -20.94
N ARG A 530 9.03 12.19 -22.04
CA ARG A 530 8.24 10.95 -21.97
C ARG A 530 9.00 9.81 -21.29
N TYR A 531 10.29 9.67 -21.59
CA TYR A 531 11.14 8.66 -20.94
C TYR A 531 11.35 8.96 -19.46
N LEU A 532 11.55 10.24 -19.09
CA LEU A 532 11.59 10.69 -17.70
C LEU A 532 10.29 10.37 -16.98
N GLU A 533 9.14 10.78 -17.52
CA GLU A 533 7.83 10.52 -16.91
C GLU A 533 7.57 9.02 -16.74
N ALA A 534 7.91 8.19 -17.74
CA ALA A 534 7.78 6.74 -17.67
C ALA A 534 8.65 6.07 -16.60
N ARG A 535 9.65 6.78 -16.09
CA ARG A 535 10.55 6.30 -15.02
C ARG A 535 10.52 7.23 -13.81
N ASN A 536 9.42 7.96 -13.61
CA ASN A 536 9.18 8.87 -12.48
C ASN A 536 10.30 9.89 -12.28
N TRP A 537 10.75 10.50 -13.39
CA TRP A 537 11.81 11.51 -13.46
C TRP A 537 13.19 11.04 -12.97
N ASN A 538 13.42 9.72 -12.91
CA ASN A 538 14.73 9.15 -12.60
C ASN A 538 15.63 9.11 -13.85
N VAL A 539 16.70 9.91 -13.85
CA VAL A 539 17.57 10.10 -15.03
C VAL A 539 18.25 8.80 -15.46
N ASP A 540 18.85 8.04 -14.54
CA ASP A 540 19.60 6.81 -14.89
C ASP A 540 18.70 5.73 -15.51
N LYS A 541 17.50 5.52 -14.95
CA LYS A 541 16.53 4.56 -15.51
C LYS A 541 15.98 5.02 -16.85
N SER A 542 15.80 6.33 -17.01
CA SER A 542 15.33 6.92 -18.27
C SER A 542 16.39 6.80 -19.35
N LYS A 543 17.65 7.05 -19.01
CA LYS A 543 18.82 6.85 -19.87
C LYS A 543 18.87 5.42 -20.37
N LYS A 544 18.87 4.44 -19.46
CA LYS A 544 18.94 3.03 -19.83
C LYS A 544 17.82 2.61 -20.79
N MET A 545 16.58 2.97 -20.48
CA MET A 545 15.42 2.65 -21.33
C MET A 545 15.50 3.33 -22.71
N LEU A 546 16.03 4.56 -22.76
CA LEU A 546 16.21 5.31 -24.00
C LEU A 546 17.33 4.70 -24.85
N GLU A 547 18.46 4.32 -24.25
CA GLU A 547 19.56 3.62 -24.93
C GLU A 547 19.08 2.29 -25.54
N GLU A 548 18.37 1.47 -24.76
CA GLU A 548 17.74 0.22 -25.25
C GLU A 548 16.77 0.48 -26.40
N THR A 549 16.05 1.62 -26.38
CA THR A 549 15.18 1.99 -27.51
C THR A 549 15.97 2.45 -28.73
N LEU A 550 17.04 3.21 -28.57
CA LEU A 550 17.88 3.64 -29.69
C LEU A 550 18.53 2.45 -30.39
N GLU A 551 19.01 1.47 -29.63
CA GLU A 551 19.51 0.19 -30.14
C GLU A 551 18.42 -0.58 -30.89
N TRP A 552 17.24 -0.70 -30.29
CA TRP A 552 16.10 -1.36 -30.94
C TRP A 552 15.69 -0.65 -32.23
N ARG A 553 15.62 0.68 -32.26
CA ARG A 553 15.27 1.45 -33.46
C ARG A 553 16.31 1.26 -34.56
N ALA A 554 17.60 1.23 -34.21
CA ALA A 554 18.67 0.99 -35.18
C ALA A 554 18.55 -0.41 -35.83
N ALA A 555 18.13 -1.42 -35.07
CA ALA A 555 17.97 -2.80 -35.55
C ALA A 555 16.62 -3.04 -36.26
N TYR A 556 15.51 -2.59 -35.67
CA TYR A 556 14.14 -2.84 -36.11
C TYR A 556 13.69 -1.90 -37.23
N LYS A 557 14.25 -0.68 -37.26
CA LYS A 557 14.05 0.36 -38.27
C LYS A 557 12.56 0.69 -38.50
N PRO A 558 11.83 1.09 -37.46
CA PRO A 558 10.40 1.36 -37.55
C PRO A 558 10.08 2.44 -38.59
N GLU A 559 10.94 3.45 -38.76
CA GLU A 559 10.79 4.51 -39.76
C GLU A 559 11.05 4.06 -41.22
N GLU A 560 11.57 2.85 -41.44
CA GLU A 560 11.81 2.29 -42.79
C GLU A 560 10.68 1.37 -43.26
N ILE A 561 9.73 1.00 -42.39
CA ILE A 561 8.59 0.16 -42.78
C ILE A 561 7.71 0.94 -43.76
N ARG A 562 7.34 0.33 -44.89
CA ARG A 562 6.46 0.93 -45.90
C ARG A 562 5.15 0.19 -46.04
N TRP A 563 4.11 0.90 -46.50
CA TRP A 563 2.79 0.32 -46.69
C TRP A 563 2.78 -0.99 -47.48
N PRO A 564 3.49 -1.14 -48.62
CA PRO A 564 3.48 -2.39 -49.38
C PRO A 564 3.99 -3.61 -48.58
N GLU A 565 4.85 -3.43 -47.57
CA GLU A 565 5.35 -4.52 -46.73
C GLU A 565 4.28 -5.08 -45.77
N VAL A 566 3.29 -4.25 -45.42
CA VAL A 566 2.31 -4.54 -44.36
C VAL A 566 0.86 -4.46 -44.83
N ALA A 567 0.62 -4.15 -46.11
CA ALA A 567 -0.71 -3.91 -46.67
C ALA A 567 -1.70 -5.06 -46.44
N THR A 568 -1.23 -6.31 -46.55
CA THR A 568 -2.05 -7.52 -46.31
C THR A 568 -2.63 -7.58 -44.89
N GLU A 569 -1.92 -7.03 -43.91
CA GLU A 569 -2.40 -6.95 -42.53
C GLU A 569 -3.53 -5.92 -42.39
N GLY A 570 -3.65 -4.95 -43.30
CA GLY A 570 -4.69 -3.94 -43.29
C GLY A 570 -5.98 -4.31 -44.03
N GLU A 571 -5.97 -5.33 -44.91
CA GLU A 571 -7.06 -5.63 -45.87
C GLU A 571 -8.48 -5.64 -45.29
N THR A 572 -8.66 -6.17 -44.08
CA THR A 572 -9.99 -6.27 -43.45
C THR A 572 -10.38 -5.08 -42.58
N GLY A 573 -9.48 -4.11 -42.42
CA GLY A 573 -9.63 -3.02 -41.44
C GLY A 573 -9.53 -3.50 -39.99
N LYS A 574 -8.75 -4.56 -39.73
CA LYS A 574 -8.50 -5.07 -38.37
C LYS A 574 -7.66 -4.12 -37.50
N ALA A 575 -6.86 -3.28 -38.12
CA ALA A 575 -6.10 -2.22 -37.46
C ALA A 575 -5.82 -1.14 -38.50
N TYR A 576 -6.09 0.11 -38.16
CA TYR A 576 -5.81 1.25 -39.05
C TYR A 576 -5.72 2.56 -38.27
N ARG A 577 -5.04 3.56 -38.85
CA ARG A 577 -5.08 4.94 -38.39
C ARG A 577 -6.32 5.61 -38.97
N ALA A 578 -7.20 6.10 -38.11
CA ALA A 578 -8.39 6.80 -38.57
C ALA A 578 -8.04 8.13 -39.26
N ASP A 579 -8.93 8.55 -40.14
CA ASP A 579 -8.97 9.87 -40.78
C ASP A 579 -9.66 10.93 -39.88
N PHE A 580 -10.46 10.49 -38.90
CA PHE A 580 -11.01 11.34 -37.85
C PHE A 580 -10.11 11.42 -36.60
N HIS A 581 -10.36 12.44 -35.78
CA HIS A 581 -9.59 12.75 -34.57
C HIS A 581 -10.50 12.83 -33.34
N ASP A 582 -9.91 12.75 -32.14
CA ASP A 582 -10.61 13.13 -30.92
C ASP A 582 -10.80 14.67 -30.86
N ARG A 583 -11.56 15.16 -29.89
CA ARG A 583 -11.81 16.62 -29.73
C ARG A 583 -10.54 17.43 -29.42
N GLU A 584 -9.45 16.79 -29.05
CA GLU A 584 -8.14 17.43 -28.83
C GLU A 584 -7.23 17.34 -30.06
N GLY A 585 -7.75 16.85 -31.19
CA GLY A 585 -7.00 16.70 -32.45
C GLY A 585 -6.01 15.53 -32.44
N ARG A 586 -6.06 14.64 -31.45
CA ARG A 586 -5.13 13.50 -31.37
C ARG A 586 -5.47 12.48 -32.46
N SER A 587 -4.43 11.90 -33.06
CA SER A 587 -4.60 10.76 -33.98
C SER A 587 -5.24 9.58 -33.26
N VAL A 588 -6.10 8.84 -33.97
CA VAL A 588 -6.87 7.72 -33.42
C VAL A 588 -6.42 6.44 -34.13
N LEU A 589 -6.00 5.46 -33.34
CA LEU A 589 -5.76 4.10 -33.82
C LEU A 589 -7.00 3.25 -33.56
N VAL A 590 -7.57 2.71 -34.62
CA VAL A 590 -8.71 1.79 -34.54
C VAL A 590 -8.19 0.37 -34.63
N LEU A 591 -8.58 -0.48 -33.67
CA LEU A 591 -8.26 -1.91 -33.66
C LEU A 591 -9.57 -2.71 -33.60
N ARG A 592 -9.72 -3.70 -34.47
CA ARG A 592 -10.88 -4.58 -34.57
C ARG A 592 -10.46 -6.04 -34.51
N PRO A 593 -10.20 -6.58 -33.31
CA PRO A 593 -9.82 -7.99 -33.15
C PRO A 593 -10.78 -8.98 -33.82
N GLY A 594 -12.07 -8.66 -33.93
CA GLY A 594 -13.06 -9.49 -34.64
C GLY A 594 -12.84 -9.63 -36.15
N ARG A 595 -11.99 -8.80 -36.77
CA ARG A 595 -11.67 -8.82 -38.20
C ARG A 595 -10.32 -9.44 -38.53
N GLN A 596 -9.74 -10.19 -37.60
CA GLN A 596 -8.44 -10.84 -37.80
C GLN A 596 -8.46 -11.76 -39.04
N ASN A 597 -7.53 -11.54 -39.97
CA ASN A 597 -7.42 -12.24 -41.26
C ASN A 597 -6.08 -12.96 -41.45
N THR A 598 -5.09 -12.73 -40.58
CA THR A 598 -3.77 -13.35 -40.67
C THR A 598 -3.38 -14.01 -39.35
N CYS A 599 -2.35 -14.88 -39.41
CA CYS A 599 -1.77 -15.55 -38.24
C CYS A 599 -0.27 -15.24 -38.04
N SER A 600 0.35 -14.49 -38.96
CA SER A 600 1.78 -14.17 -38.91
C SER A 600 2.05 -13.20 -37.76
N HIS A 601 2.76 -13.69 -36.77
CA HIS A 601 3.15 -12.92 -35.60
C HIS A 601 4.01 -11.69 -35.97
N ASP A 602 5.06 -11.90 -36.77
CA ASP A 602 6.00 -10.84 -37.16
C ASP A 602 5.32 -9.78 -38.03
N SER A 603 4.48 -10.21 -38.98
CA SER A 603 3.74 -9.29 -39.86
C SER A 603 2.75 -8.43 -39.08
N GLN A 604 2.05 -9.01 -38.10
CA GLN A 604 1.12 -8.28 -37.23
C GLN A 604 1.82 -7.23 -36.37
N LEU A 605 2.96 -7.59 -35.77
CA LEU A 605 3.74 -6.66 -34.96
C LEU A 605 4.33 -5.53 -35.83
N ARG A 606 4.85 -5.87 -37.01
CA ARG A 606 5.39 -4.90 -37.98
C ARG A 606 4.33 -3.92 -38.46
N HIS A 607 3.11 -4.40 -38.74
CA HIS A 607 1.98 -3.55 -39.09
C HIS A 607 1.57 -2.62 -37.94
N LEU A 608 1.51 -3.11 -36.70
CA LEU A 608 1.20 -2.26 -35.55
C LEU A 608 2.24 -1.15 -35.36
N VAL A 609 3.54 -1.48 -35.45
CA VAL A 609 4.62 -0.51 -35.35
C VAL A 609 4.52 0.54 -36.46
N TYR A 610 4.24 0.11 -37.69
CA TYR A 610 3.99 1.02 -38.80
C TYR A 610 2.82 2.00 -38.51
N LEU A 611 1.69 1.49 -37.99
CA LEU A 611 0.55 2.33 -37.62
C LEU A 611 0.88 3.29 -36.47
N LEU A 612 1.71 2.88 -35.50
CA LEU A 612 2.16 3.74 -34.41
C LEU A 612 3.02 4.91 -34.92
N GLU A 613 3.99 4.63 -35.77
CA GLU A 613 4.84 5.67 -36.38
C GLU A 613 3.98 6.64 -37.21
N ASN A 614 3.04 6.12 -38.01
CA ASN A 614 2.11 6.95 -38.79
C ASN A 614 1.17 7.78 -37.91
N ALA A 615 0.73 7.25 -36.77
CA ALA A 615 -0.03 8.03 -35.80
C ALA A 615 0.84 9.15 -35.20
N ILE A 616 2.09 8.86 -34.86
CA ILE A 616 3.02 9.82 -34.24
C ILE A 616 3.32 11.00 -35.18
N ILE A 617 3.65 10.76 -36.45
CA ILE A 617 3.97 11.84 -37.41
C ILE A 617 2.76 12.72 -37.75
N ASN A 618 1.55 12.24 -37.46
CA ASN A 618 0.29 12.94 -37.71
C ASN A 618 -0.32 13.55 -36.43
N LEU A 619 0.40 13.54 -35.30
CA LEU A 619 -0.01 14.29 -34.12
C LEU A 619 0.12 15.80 -34.37
N PRO A 620 -0.80 16.62 -33.79
CA PRO A 620 -0.65 18.07 -33.77
C PRO A 620 0.65 18.51 -33.09
N GLN A 621 1.14 19.71 -33.44
CA GLN A 621 2.32 20.28 -32.80
C GLN A 621 2.14 20.38 -31.28
N GLY A 622 3.09 19.84 -30.53
CA GLY A 622 3.06 19.82 -29.06
C GLY A 622 2.21 18.69 -28.45
N GLN A 623 1.54 17.86 -29.26
CA GLN A 623 0.85 16.66 -28.81
C GLN A 623 1.77 15.44 -28.91
N GLU A 624 1.84 14.65 -27.85
CA GLU A 624 2.70 13.45 -27.79
C GLU A 624 1.89 12.16 -27.62
N GLN A 625 0.58 12.27 -27.43
CA GLN A 625 -0.30 11.15 -27.13
C GLN A 625 -1.35 10.93 -28.20
N MET A 626 -1.75 9.67 -28.38
CA MET A 626 -2.77 9.21 -29.32
C MET A 626 -3.90 8.47 -28.58
N VAL A 627 -5.05 8.34 -29.23
CA VAL A 627 -6.21 7.61 -28.71
C VAL A 627 -6.32 6.26 -29.38
N TRP A 628 -6.69 5.23 -28.61
CA TRP A 628 -6.97 3.89 -29.12
C TRP A 628 -8.48 3.63 -29.05
N LEU A 629 -9.08 3.18 -30.15
CA LEU A 629 -10.47 2.73 -30.21
C LEU A 629 -10.50 1.26 -30.62
N ILE A 630 -10.79 0.40 -29.64
CA ILE A 630 -10.69 -1.06 -29.78
C ILE A 630 -12.09 -1.65 -29.83
N ASP A 631 -12.54 -2.10 -30.99
CA ASP A 631 -13.85 -2.69 -31.20
C ASP A 631 -13.81 -4.22 -31.17
N PHE A 632 -14.47 -4.77 -30.14
CA PHE A 632 -14.59 -6.20 -29.91
C PHE A 632 -15.83 -6.82 -30.56
N THR A 633 -16.57 -6.08 -31.38
CA THR A 633 -17.69 -6.63 -32.14
C THR A 633 -17.20 -7.76 -33.05
N GLY A 634 -17.82 -8.94 -32.94
CA GLY A 634 -17.41 -10.15 -33.65
C GLY A 634 -16.19 -10.86 -33.05
N TRP A 635 -15.64 -10.41 -31.92
CA TRP A 635 -14.54 -11.10 -31.24
C TRP A 635 -15.00 -12.39 -30.57
N SER A 636 -14.17 -13.43 -30.68
CA SER A 636 -14.31 -14.73 -30.03
C SER A 636 -12.92 -15.29 -29.71
N LEU A 637 -12.87 -16.42 -28.98
CA LEU A 637 -11.59 -17.10 -28.73
C LEU A 637 -10.94 -17.64 -30.02
N SER A 638 -11.75 -18.00 -31.03
CA SER A 638 -11.26 -18.59 -32.27
C SER A 638 -10.62 -17.58 -33.24
N ASN A 639 -10.90 -16.28 -33.08
CA ASN A 639 -10.25 -15.20 -33.83
C ASN A 639 -9.40 -14.29 -32.92
N SER A 640 -9.07 -14.75 -31.71
CA SER A 640 -8.23 -14.00 -30.78
C SER A 640 -6.76 -13.97 -31.21
N VAL A 641 -6.07 -12.86 -30.90
CA VAL A 641 -4.63 -12.73 -31.15
C VAL A 641 -3.88 -13.74 -30.27
N PRO A 642 -2.93 -14.52 -30.82
CA PRO A 642 -2.14 -15.45 -30.03
C PRO A 642 -1.45 -14.78 -28.84
N ILE A 643 -1.37 -15.48 -27.70
CA ILE A 643 -0.80 -14.95 -26.45
C ILE A 643 0.64 -14.45 -26.65
N LYS A 644 1.43 -15.13 -27.49
CA LYS A 644 2.79 -14.71 -27.86
C LYS A 644 2.77 -13.30 -28.49
N THR A 645 1.93 -13.10 -29.49
CA THR A 645 1.74 -11.80 -30.16
C THR A 645 1.27 -10.72 -29.20
N ALA A 646 0.34 -11.03 -28.31
CA ALA A 646 -0.13 -10.07 -27.31
C ALA A 646 0.98 -9.66 -26.31
N ARG A 647 1.83 -10.61 -25.90
CA ARG A 647 2.95 -10.34 -24.98
C ARG A 647 4.01 -9.45 -25.62
N GLU A 648 4.48 -9.81 -26.82
CA GLU A 648 5.53 -9.04 -27.50
C GLU A 648 5.04 -7.65 -27.91
N THR A 649 3.75 -7.53 -28.26
CA THR A 649 3.11 -6.22 -28.45
C THR A 649 3.18 -5.37 -27.17
N ALA A 650 2.86 -5.94 -26.01
CA ALA A 650 2.95 -5.23 -24.74
C ALA A 650 4.40 -4.81 -24.42
N ASP A 651 5.36 -5.68 -24.68
CA ASP A 651 6.78 -5.42 -24.45
C ASP A 651 7.29 -4.26 -25.33
N VAL A 652 6.93 -4.22 -26.63
CA VAL A 652 7.27 -3.11 -27.54
C VAL A 652 6.65 -1.80 -27.09
N LEU A 653 5.36 -1.79 -26.73
CA LEU A 653 4.67 -0.58 -26.30
C LEU A 653 5.25 -0.01 -25.00
N GLN A 654 5.53 -0.88 -24.03
CA GLN A 654 6.07 -0.45 -22.73
C GLN A 654 7.54 -0.03 -22.80
N SER A 655 8.32 -0.66 -23.67
CA SER A 655 9.78 -0.45 -23.74
C SER A 655 10.18 0.66 -24.70
N HIS A 656 9.46 0.83 -25.81
CA HIS A 656 9.88 1.72 -26.91
C HIS A 656 8.90 2.85 -27.22
N TYR A 657 7.64 2.76 -26.74
CA TYR A 657 6.63 3.80 -26.91
C TYR A 657 6.06 4.32 -25.58
N PRO A 658 6.90 4.65 -24.57
CA PRO A 658 6.41 5.12 -23.28
C PRO A 658 5.54 6.37 -23.39
N GLN A 659 4.52 6.44 -22.54
CA GLN A 659 3.62 7.59 -22.39
C GLN A 659 2.86 8.04 -23.66
N ARG A 660 2.76 7.18 -24.70
CA ARG A 660 2.04 7.49 -25.95
C ARG A 660 0.51 7.39 -25.88
N LEU A 661 -0.06 6.70 -24.89
CA LEU A 661 -1.51 6.52 -24.79
C LEU A 661 -2.16 7.70 -24.05
N ALA A 662 -3.12 8.38 -24.69
CA ALA A 662 -4.00 9.38 -24.04
C ALA A 662 -5.22 8.69 -23.42
N ALA A 663 -5.93 7.87 -24.19
CA ALA A 663 -7.07 7.08 -23.77
C ALA A 663 -7.21 5.83 -24.65
N ALA A 664 -7.77 4.75 -24.10
CA ALA A 664 -8.17 3.57 -24.85
C ALA A 664 -9.65 3.28 -24.60
N PHE A 665 -10.46 3.30 -25.65
CA PHE A 665 -11.89 2.97 -25.61
C PHE A 665 -12.08 1.52 -26.05
N LEU A 666 -12.51 0.66 -25.14
CA LEU A 666 -12.87 -0.72 -25.43
C LEU A 666 -14.36 -0.71 -25.77
N TYR A 667 -14.68 -0.77 -27.05
CA TYR A 667 -16.02 -0.74 -27.60
C TYR A 667 -16.58 -2.17 -27.73
N ASN A 668 -17.76 -2.37 -27.13
CA ASN A 668 -18.48 -3.64 -27.06
C ASN A 668 -17.63 -4.86 -26.57
N PRO A 669 -16.76 -4.73 -25.55
CA PRO A 669 -15.92 -5.83 -25.09
C PRO A 669 -16.75 -6.91 -24.37
N PRO A 670 -16.28 -8.18 -24.34
CA PRO A 670 -16.88 -9.19 -23.48
C PRO A 670 -16.87 -8.73 -22.02
N ARG A 671 -17.99 -8.87 -21.29
CA ARG A 671 -18.10 -8.37 -19.90
C ARG A 671 -17.07 -8.94 -18.92
N ILE A 672 -16.44 -10.07 -19.25
CA ILE A 672 -15.32 -10.62 -18.48
C ILE A 672 -14.09 -9.70 -18.52
N PHE A 673 -13.90 -8.91 -19.57
CA PHE A 673 -12.78 -7.97 -19.70
C PHE A 673 -12.85 -6.86 -18.67
N GLU A 674 -14.04 -6.37 -18.31
CA GLU A 674 -14.17 -5.43 -17.18
C GLU A 674 -13.77 -6.08 -15.86
N SER A 675 -14.18 -7.33 -15.65
CA SER A 675 -13.86 -8.06 -14.43
C SER A 675 -12.35 -8.29 -14.32
N PHE A 676 -11.71 -8.64 -15.44
CA PHE A 676 -10.26 -8.75 -15.55
C PHE A 676 -9.56 -7.39 -15.39
N TRP A 677 -10.04 -6.34 -16.04
CA TRP A 677 -9.47 -4.99 -15.94
C TRP A 677 -9.51 -4.46 -14.51
N LYS A 678 -10.61 -4.71 -13.79
CA LYS A 678 -10.73 -4.43 -12.35
C LYS A 678 -9.67 -5.15 -11.49
N ILE A 679 -9.11 -6.26 -11.97
CA ILE A 679 -8.00 -7.00 -11.34
C ILE A 679 -6.63 -6.45 -11.80
N VAL A 680 -6.51 -5.97 -13.04
CA VAL A 680 -5.27 -5.40 -13.57
C VAL A 680 -4.92 -4.03 -12.95
N LYS A 681 -5.90 -3.28 -12.42
CA LYS A 681 -5.70 -2.00 -11.70
C LYS A 681 -4.57 -2.03 -10.67
N TYR A 682 -4.40 -3.17 -9.99
CA TYR A 682 -3.44 -3.36 -8.91
C TYR A 682 -1.99 -3.50 -9.40
N PHE A 683 -1.81 -3.67 -10.71
CA PHE A 683 -0.52 -3.90 -11.36
C PHE A 683 -0.10 -2.74 -12.27
N LEU A 684 -1.00 -1.77 -12.50
CA LEU A 684 -0.76 -0.59 -13.34
C LEU A 684 -0.77 0.67 -12.48
N ASP A 685 -0.02 1.68 -12.89
CA ASP A 685 -0.11 2.98 -12.24
C ASP A 685 -1.52 3.59 -12.44
N PRO A 686 -2.03 4.39 -11.48
CA PRO A 686 -3.38 4.92 -11.54
C PRO A 686 -3.66 5.75 -12.80
N LYS A 687 -2.66 6.51 -13.29
CA LYS A 687 -2.82 7.32 -14.51
C LYS A 687 -3.01 6.41 -15.72
N THR A 688 -2.26 5.32 -15.86
CA THR A 688 -2.43 4.35 -16.95
C THR A 688 -3.76 3.58 -16.84
N PHE A 689 -4.18 3.23 -15.63
CA PHE A 689 -5.46 2.54 -15.42
C PHE A 689 -6.66 3.39 -15.85
N GLU A 690 -6.66 4.69 -15.51
CA GLU A 690 -7.76 5.60 -15.83
C GLU A 690 -7.90 5.90 -17.32
N LYS A 691 -6.86 5.69 -18.12
CA LYS A 691 -6.89 5.90 -19.58
C LYS A 691 -7.83 4.93 -20.29
N VAL A 692 -8.14 3.77 -19.69
CA VAL A 692 -8.96 2.74 -20.32
C VAL A 692 -10.44 2.90 -19.97
N LYS A 693 -11.29 3.05 -20.99
CA LYS A 693 -12.73 3.30 -20.90
C LYS A 693 -13.51 2.16 -21.55
N PHE A 694 -14.46 1.58 -20.84
CA PHE A 694 -15.35 0.53 -21.37
C PHE A 694 -16.62 1.17 -21.92
N VAL A 695 -16.97 0.84 -23.17
CA VAL A 695 -18.09 1.42 -23.90
C VAL A 695 -19.00 0.31 -24.39
N TYR A 696 -20.27 0.33 -24.01
CA TYR A 696 -21.28 -0.63 -24.46
C TYR A 696 -22.40 0.08 -25.22
N PRO A 697 -22.57 -0.18 -26.53
CA PRO A 697 -23.54 0.56 -27.34
C PRO A 697 -24.99 0.45 -26.86
N LYS A 698 -25.33 -0.62 -26.13
CA LYS A 698 -26.69 -0.85 -25.60
C LYS A 698 -26.99 -0.08 -24.31
N THR A 699 -26.00 0.63 -23.75
CA THR A 699 -26.13 1.35 -22.47
C THR A 699 -25.69 2.79 -22.66
N GLU A 700 -26.67 3.70 -22.74
CA GLU A 700 -26.47 5.15 -22.92
C GLU A 700 -25.42 5.74 -21.97
N GLU A 701 -25.44 5.37 -20.69
CA GLU A 701 -24.46 5.83 -19.69
C GLU A 701 -23.01 5.48 -20.07
N SER A 702 -22.78 4.29 -20.64
CA SER A 702 -21.44 3.84 -21.02
C SER A 702 -20.91 4.47 -22.31
N MET A 703 -21.79 5.07 -23.12
CA MET A 703 -21.41 5.84 -24.31
C MET A 703 -20.88 7.24 -23.94
N GLY A 704 -21.16 7.73 -22.73
CA GLY A 704 -20.79 9.06 -22.25
C GLY A 704 -19.30 9.41 -22.44
N PRO A 705 -18.34 8.58 -21.99
CA PRO A 705 -16.91 8.85 -22.19
C PRO A 705 -16.49 8.96 -23.65
N LEU A 706 -17.06 8.13 -24.54
CA LEU A 706 -16.77 8.15 -25.97
C LEU A 706 -17.34 9.44 -26.61
N ARG A 707 -18.61 9.76 -26.37
CA ARG A 707 -19.28 10.98 -26.89
C ARG A 707 -18.66 12.27 -26.35
N LYS A 708 -18.07 12.24 -25.16
CA LYS A 708 -17.32 13.37 -24.60
C LYS A 708 -15.97 13.57 -25.32
N SER A 709 -15.36 12.48 -25.81
CA SER A 709 -14.01 12.52 -26.38
C SER A 709 -14.02 12.71 -27.90
N PHE A 710 -15.11 12.36 -28.58
CA PHE A 710 -15.28 12.49 -30.02
C PHE A 710 -16.41 13.45 -30.37
N ASP A 711 -16.31 14.08 -31.54
CA ASP A 711 -17.46 14.74 -32.15
C ASP A 711 -18.34 13.68 -32.83
N ILE A 712 -19.63 13.69 -32.50
CA ILE A 712 -20.57 12.65 -32.94
C ILE A 712 -20.84 12.74 -34.44
N GLN A 713 -20.70 13.93 -35.02
CA GLN A 713 -20.91 14.16 -36.45
C GLN A 713 -19.81 13.52 -37.31
N ILE A 714 -18.59 13.42 -36.79
CA ILE A 714 -17.43 12.84 -37.50
C ILE A 714 -17.16 11.39 -37.11
N LEU A 715 -17.61 10.94 -35.94
CA LEU A 715 -17.43 9.57 -35.49
C LEU A 715 -18.28 8.62 -36.36
N PRO A 716 -17.71 7.51 -36.87
CA PRO A 716 -18.46 6.54 -37.67
C PRO A 716 -19.70 5.96 -36.96
N GLU A 717 -20.76 5.70 -37.72
CA GLU A 717 -22.01 5.11 -37.23
C GLU A 717 -21.77 3.77 -36.49
N GLU A 718 -20.78 2.98 -36.92
CA GLU A 718 -20.40 1.72 -36.28
C GLU A 718 -19.83 1.87 -34.85
N PHE A 719 -19.44 3.08 -34.46
CA PHE A 719 -19.03 3.43 -33.10
C PHE A 719 -20.06 4.29 -32.37
N GLY A 720 -21.27 4.40 -32.93
CA GLY A 720 -22.39 5.16 -32.37
C GLY A 720 -22.35 6.65 -32.67
N GLY A 721 -21.68 7.07 -33.75
CA GLY A 721 -21.74 8.43 -34.30
C GLY A 721 -22.69 8.57 -35.50
N GLU A 722 -22.54 9.64 -36.27
CA GLU A 722 -23.41 10.01 -37.40
C GLU A 722 -22.68 9.99 -38.76
N SER A 723 -21.35 9.74 -38.77
CA SER A 723 -20.58 9.67 -40.01
C SER A 723 -20.81 8.35 -40.73
N LYS A 724 -21.14 8.44 -42.03
CA LYS A 724 -21.32 7.29 -42.93
C LYS A 724 -20.01 6.80 -43.57
N VAL A 725 -18.88 7.38 -43.17
CA VAL A 725 -17.56 6.94 -43.62
C VAL A 725 -17.23 5.63 -42.93
N HIS A 726 -16.93 4.61 -43.73
CA HIS A 726 -16.51 3.29 -43.28
C HIS A 726 -15.08 3.02 -43.73
N TYR A 727 -14.44 2.04 -43.11
CA TYR A 727 -13.13 1.60 -43.57
C TYR A 727 -13.19 1.15 -45.03
N ASP A 728 -12.47 1.86 -45.90
CA ASP A 728 -12.20 1.51 -47.29
C ASP A 728 -10.70 1.24 -47.45
N HIS A 729 -10.35 0.06 -47.93
CA HIS A 729 -8.94 -0.36 -48.00
C HIS A 729 -8.14 0.43 -49.04
N GLU A 730 -8.75 0.84 -50.16
CA GLU A 730 -8.06 1.60 -51.20
C GLU A 730 -7.82 3.03 -50.77
N GLU A 731 -8.80 3.66 -50.12
CA GLU A 731 -8.65 4.99 -49.54
C GLU A 731 -7.61 5.00 -48.41
N PHE A 732 -7.66 3.99 -47.54
CA PHE A 732 -6.64 3.81 -46.51
C PHE A 732 -5.24 3.60 -47.11
N ALA A 733 -5.11 2.79 -48.16
CA ALA A 733 -3.84 2.60 -48.87
C ALA A 733 -3.29 3.91 -49.46
N ARG A 734 -4.16 4.77 -50.02
CA ARG A 734 -3.76 6.11 -50.50
C ARG A 734 -3.29 7.01 -49.36
N LEU A 735 -3.95 6.94 -48.19
CA LEU A 735 -3.53 7.66 -46.99
C LEU A 735 -2.17 7.18 -46.49
N MET A 736 -1.95 5.86 -46.48
CA MET A 736 -0.68 5.24 -46.08
C MET A 736 0.46 5.60 -47.04
N ALA A 737 0.21 5.68 -48.35
CA ALA A 737 1.21 6.16 -49.31
C ALA A 737 1.62 7.63 -49.07
N LYS A 738 0.68 8.48 -48.62
CA LYS A 738 1.00 9.86 -48.20
C LYS A 738 1.85 9.89 -46.92
N ASP A 739 1.50 9.05 -45.94
CA ASP A 739 2.25 8.91 -44.69
C ASP A 739 3.66 8.35 -44.93
N ASP A 740 3.84 7.43 -45.87
CA ASP A 740 5.15 6.91 -46.31
C ASP A 740 6.03 8.05 -46.87
N ALA A 741 5.47 8.88 -47.76
CA ALA A 741 6.18 10.03 -48.33
C ALA A 741 6.56 11.06 -47.25
N LYS A 742 5.65 11.33 -46.30
CA LYS A 742 5.88 12.22 -45.17
C LYS A 742 6.98 11.68 -44.24
N THR A 743 6.94 10.39 -43.93
CA THR A 743 7.96 9.70 -43.12
C THR A 743 9.33 9.77 -43.81
N ALA A 744 9.39 9.51 -45.11
CA ALA A 744 10.62 9.62 -45.88
C ALA A 744 11.18 11.04 -45.89
N ALA A 745 10.33 12.08 -45.98
CA ALA A 745 10.76 13.47 -45.88
C ALA A 745 11.34 13.83 -44.50
N ILE A 746 10.77 13.29 -43.42
CA ILE A 746 11.24 13.52 -42.04
C ILE A 746 12.56 12.78 -41.77
N TRP A 747 12.63 11.48 -42.09
CA TRP A 747 13.73 10.61 -41.68
C TRP A 747 14.82 10.38 -42.75
N GLY A 748 14.56 10.79 -43.99
CA GLY A 748 15.46 10.63 -45.14
C GLY A 748 16.53 11.71 -45.29
N ALA A 749 16.62 12.67 -44.37
CA ALA A 749 17.55 13.81 -44.46
C ALA A 749 19.04 13.43 -44.30
N ASP A 750 19.37 12.18 -43.96
CA ASP A 750 20.76 11.68 -43.84
C ASP A 750 21.48 11.48 -45.21
N GLN A 751 20.92 11.92 -46.34
CA GLN A 751 21.57 11.86 -47.66
C GLN A 751 22.10 13.21 -48.21
N LEU A 752 22.10 14.30 -47.43
CA LEU A 752 22.76 15.55 -47.84
C LEU A 752 24.05 15.78 -47.04
N PRO A 753 25.22 15.96 -47.69
CA PRO A 753 26.48 16.11 -46.98
C PRO A 753 26.48 17.41 -46.16
N HIS A 754 26.98 17.31 -44.92
CA HIS A 754 27.25 18.45 -44.06
C HIS A 754 28.08 19.52 -44.78
N HIS A 755 27.51 20.71 -44.95
CA HIS A 755 28.29 21.94 -44.99
C HIS A 755 27.85 22.88 -43.87
N THR A 756 28.86 23.14 -43.04
CA THR A 756 29.07 24.26 -42.11
C THR A 756 28.24 25.51 -42.43
N LEU A 757 27.50 26.03 -41.45
CA LEU A 757 27.33 27.47 -41.27
C LEU A 757 27.21 27.83 -39.78
N VAL A 758 28.32 28.34 -39.25
CA VAL A 758 28.36 29.31 -38.16
C VAL A 758 28.04 30.68 -38.78
N GLY A 759 27.19 31.49 -38.15
CA GLY A 759 27.14 32.93 -38.44
C GLY A 759 25.75 33.56 -38.31
N ASP A 760 25.66 34.49 -37.36
CA ASP A 760 24.67 35.54 -37.14
C ASP A 760 23.78 35.98 -38.32
N SER A 761 22.51 36.27 -38.04
CA SER A 761 21.97 37.65 -37.96
C SER A 761 20.45 37.70 -38.16
N ALA A 762 19.90 38.85 -37.81
CA ALA A 762 18.50 39.20 -37.63
C ALA A 762 17.63 39.22 -38.90
N ALA A 763 16.32 39.32 -38.64
CA ALA A 763 15.25 39.89 -39.47
C ALA A 763 14.61 39.00 -40.55
N SER A 764 13.33 38.66 -40.36
CA SER A 764 12.20 39.42 -40.95
C SER A 764 10.94 38.56 -41.04
N GLU A 765 9.82 39.18 -40.64
CA GLU A 765 8.46 38.72 -40.89
C GLU A 765 8.15 38.74 -42.40
N SER A 766 7.38 37.76 -42.89
CA SER A 766 6.33 38.00 -43.91
C SER A 766 5.50 36.74 -44.19
N HIS A 767 4.25 36.80 -43.72
CA HIS A 767 3.00 36.61 -44.46
C HIS A 767 2.89 35.65 -45.68
N ILE A 768 1.90 34.73 -45.54
CA ILE A 768 0.83 34.32 -46.51
C ILE A 768 1.32 33.44 -47.69
N TRP A 769 0.82 32.22 -47.93
CA TRP A 769 -0.56 31.78 -48.22
C TRP A 769 -0.90 30.40 -47.69
#